data_AF-A0A3D2HGP4-F1
#
_entry.id   AF-A0A3D2HGP4-F1
#
_cell.length_a   1.000
_cell.length_b   1.000
_cell.length_c   1.000
_cell.angle_alpha   90.00
_cell.angle_beta   90.00
_cell.angle_gamma   90.00
#
_symmetry.space_group_name_H-M   'P 1'
#
loop_
_entity.id
_entity.type
_entity.pdbx_description
1 polymer ?
#
loop_
_entity_poly.entity_id
_entity_poly.type
_entity_poly.pdbx_seq_one_letter_code
_entity_poly.pdbx_strand_id
1 'polypeptide(L)'
;VQPEATVIKAAVDTVIQSYGTPKEADQVLVQPMLPNVKLSGVVFTRSLQHSAPYYIVNYDGTSTESVTSGQSTQDVTFYHWKHAPIPSHAPDFYPRLQAAIQEIEHLTQWDALDIEFAVTQQNELYLFQVRPLVARHLQEISDEQLQQCLDEAAERFDSLQIPQEAIAGQHTIFGVMPDWNPAEMIGTKPNALAASLYRTLITDSIWAQQRAEFGYKDVRPYPLMVSFSGHPYIDVRASIHSFIPKSVPTETTGKLVTFFVNRLKQHPEWHDKLEFKVMPTCDTCDFDERWHALLTKDAGLSVMEYQQYRSALHEITHAALIQCEAYYKAIKAIEERFARIKASQQADSDKIYTLIETAKIGTLNFSHLARCGFIARSLLQAYEAQGIITKEESQSLVDAIQTIAGQFFKDTQAAIAGKGSKQACLDIYGHLRPGTYDITSPTYRSDPEKYLFVKSTVELSQRSKAAFSYNKLEAALQKDWGFSLTAFRQFLQCAIAGREYSKFIFTRYISLILDLIQAIGARYGFSPQELEHVPITVFQQLRGGIDASKTLKALLQTTIEQGALDYCFAQAIELPPLITNKSDFYAFFVPKTLPNFIGNQKAEAPLVYLKNSDQMDGAALRDKIVLIEKADPGFDWILNYAIAGLITAYGGPNSHMAIRSAECHLPAAIGIGEALFDSLKTAQLVHLDCANHTLKRIR
;
A
#
# COMPACT_ATOMS: atom_id res chain seq x y z
N VAL A 1 25.07 -37.10 22.42
CA VAL A 1 25.87 -38.11 21.68
C VAL A 1 27.28 -37.55 21.57
N GLN A 2 28.31 -38.27 22.03
CA GLN A 2 29.68 -37.81 21.78
C GLN A 2 30.00 -38.05 20.30
N PRO A 3 30.43 -37.03 19.56
CA PRO A 3 30.70 -37.18 18.13
C PRO A 3 31.91 -38.10 17.90
N GLU A 4 31.78 -39.06 16.99
CA GLU A 4 32.89 -39.92 16.59
C GLU A 4 33.94 -39.12 15.82
N ALA A 5 35.23 -39.32 16.13
CA ALA A 5 36.33 -38.58 15.51
C ALA A 5 36.38 -38.74 13.98
N THR A 6 35.98 -39.91 13.48
CA THR A 6 35.84 -40.22 12.04
C THR A 6 34.81 -39.34 11.36
N VAL A 7 33.66 -39.08 12.00
CA VAL A 7 32.58 -38.25 11.49
C VAL A 7 32.99 -36.78 11.45
N ILE A 8 33.65 -36.29 12.52
CA ILE A 8 34.18 -34.90 12.53
C ILE A 8 35.19 -34.71 11.41
N LYS A 9 36.14 -35.64 11.25
CA LYS A 9 37.16 -35.55 10.19
C LYS A 9 36.52 -35.45 8.80
N ALA A 10 35.55 -36.32 8.50
CA ALA A 10 34.85 -36.30 7.22
C ALA A 10 34.08 -34.98 6.97
N ALA A 11 33.46 -34.41 8.02
CA ALA A 11 32.80 -33.11 7.93
C ALA A 11 33.80 -31.98 7.67
N VAL A 12 34.95 -31.97 8.37
CA VAL A 12 36.03 -30.99 8.15
C VAL A 12 36.54 -31.07 6.71
N ASP A 13 36.81 -32.27 6.20
CA ASP A 13 37.27 -32.48 4.82
C ASP A 13 36.22 -31.94 3.81
N THR A 14 34.93 -32.16 4.07
CA THR A 14 33.82 -31.66 3.25
C THR A 14 33.77 -30.12 3.22
N VAL A 15 33.92 -29.48 4.38
CA VAL A 15 33.91 -28.01 4.48
C VAL A 15 35.12 -27.41 3.76
N ILE A 16 36.31 -27.97 3.93
CA ILE A 16 37.52 -27.50 3.25
C ILE A 16 37.35 -27.62 1.72
N GLN A 17 36.76 -28.71 1.22
CA GLN A 17 36.47 -28.86 -0.20
C GLN A 17 35.47 -27.81 -0.72
N SER A 18 34.56 -27.31 0.12
CA SER A 18 33.60 -26.27 -0.24
C SER A 18 34.23 -24.88 -0.49
N TYR A 19 35.45 -24.65 -0.01
CA TYR A 19 36.18 -23.39 -0.21
C TYR A 19 36.78 -23.25 -1.62
N GLY A 20 36.66 -24.28 -2.46
CA GLY A 20 37.18 -24.29 -3.83
C GLY A 20 38.68 -24.54 -3.88
N THR A 21 39.50 -23.52 -3.64
CA THR A 21 40.97 -23.68 -3.53
C THR A 21 41.38 -23.44 -2.08
N PRO A 22 41.57 -24.51 -1.29
CA PRO A 22 41.97 -24.39 0.11
C PRO A 22 43.29 -23.62 0.26
N LYS A 23 43.33 -22.73 1.24
CA LYS A 23 44.53 -21.99 1.64
C LYS A 23 44.95 -22.43 3.04
N GLU A 24 46.24 -22.32 3.35
CA GLU A 24 46.75 -22.62 4.69
C GLU A 24 46.11 -21.76 5.80
N ALA A 25 45.59 -20.58 5.45
CA ALA A 25 44.92 -19.67 6.37
C ALA A 25 43.44 -20.03 6.62
N ASP A 26 42.86 -20.98 5.88
CA ASP A 26 41.46 -21.36 6.06
C ASP A 26 41.27 -22.11 7.39
N GLN A 27 40.15 -21.85 8.07
CA GLN A 27 39.86 -22.40 9.38
C GLN A 27 38.48 -23.05 9.40
N VAL A 28 38.36 -24.19 10.09
CA VAL A 28 37.08 -24.86 10.35
C VAL A 28 36.79 -24.79 11.85
N LEU A 29 35.66 -24.18 12.21
CA LEU A 29 35.21 -24.07 13.60
C LEU A 29 34.42 -25.33 13.99
N VAL A 30 34.85 -26.01 15.05
CA VAL A 30 34.14 -27.17 15.62
C VAL A 30 33.62 -26.77 16.99
N GLN A 31 32.29 -26.75 17.15
CA GLN A 31 31.61 -26.35 18.38
C GLN A 31 30.69 -27.45 18.91
N PRO A 32 30.44 -27.51 20.23
CA PRO A 32 29.39 -28.36 20.78
C PRO A 32 28.01 -28.00 20.21
N MET A 33 27.26 -29.00 19.75
CA MET A 33 25.87 -28.80 19.31
C MET A 33 24.97 -28.54 20.52
N LEU A 34 24.19 -27.45 20.50
CA LEU A 34 23.25 -27.11 21.56
C LEU A 34 21.98 -27.98 21.46
N PRO A 35 21.67 -28.85 22.44
CA PRO A 35 20.42 -29.61 22.44
C PRO A 35 19.25 -28.78 22.97
N ASN A 36 18.01 -29.24 22.73
CA ASN A 36 16.78 -28.68 23.30
C ASN A 36 16.61 -27.17 23.05
N VAL A 37 16.92 -26.72 21.84
CA VAL A 37 16.66 -25.34 21.42
C VAL A 37 15.14 -25.12 21.38
N LYS A 38 14.68 -24.09 22.06
CA LYS A 38 13.30 -23.60 22.04
C LYS A 38 13.09 -22.63 20.88
N LEU A 39 14.07 -21.77 20.65
CA LEU A 39 14.10 -20.84 19.52
C LEU A 39 15.53 -20.44 19.20
N SER A 40 15.75 -20.01 17.97
CA SER A 40 17.00 -19.40 17.53
C SER A 40 16.71 -18.17 16.68
N GLY A 41 17.69 -17.29 16.58
CA GLY A 41 17.51 -16.06 15.86
C GLY A 41 18.80 -15.32 15.59
N VAL A 42 18.62 -14.18 14.92
CA VAL A 42 19.66 -13.22 14.61
C VAL A 42 19.21 -11.87 15.14
N VAL A 43 20.12 -11.11 15.73
CA VAL A 43 19.87 -9.71 16.10
C VAL A 43 20.88 -8.81 15.42
N PHE A 44 20.36 -7.79 14.74
CA PHE A 44 21.17 -6.66 14.32
C PHE A 44 21.05 -5.56 15.36
N THR A 45 22.18 -4.96 15.73
CA THR A 45 22.19 -3.87 16.70
C THR A 45 22.13 -2.51 16.06
N ARG A 46 22.13 -2.38 14.73
CA ARG A 46 21.71 -1.16 14.02
C ARG A 46 20.97 -1.56 12.75
N SER A 47 20.19 -0.65 12.17
CA SER A 47 19.54 -0.91 10.89
C SER A 47 20.57 -1.02 9.76
N LEU A 48 20.41 -1.99 8.86
CA LEU A 48 21.37 -2.24 7.77
C LEU A 48 21.50 -1.05 6.79
N GLN A 49 20.38 -0.41 6.47
CA GLN A 49 20.31 0.60 5.41
C GLN A 49 20.79 1.97 5.86
N HIS A 50 20.40 2.38 7.07
CA HIS A 50 20.59 3.74 7.56
C HIS A 50 21.39 3.81 8.85
N SER A 51 21.83 2.66 9.38
CA SER A 51 22.54 2.56 10.66
C SER A 51 21.78 3.27 11.79
N ALA A 52 20.45 3.14 11.86
CA ALA A 52 19.66 3.70 12.96
C ALA A 52 19.76 2.80 14.21
N PRO A 53 19.71 3.35 15.44
CA PRO A 53 19.96 2.63 16.68
C PRO A 53 18.73 1.79 17.12
N TYR A 54 18.46 0.73 16.35
CA TYR A 54 17.49 -0.31 16.66
C TYR A 54 18.20 -1.64 16.95
N TYR A 55 17.74 -2.34 17.98
CA TYR A 55 17.85 -3.78 18.04
C TYR A 55 16.74 -4.39 17.17
N ILE A 56 17.14 -5.11 16.12
CA ILE A 56 16.24 -5.78 15.18
C ILE A 56 16.42 -7.28 15.38
N VAL A 57 15.50 -7.90 16.13
CA VAL A 57 15.55 -9.32 16.49
C VAL A 57 14.67 -10.11 15.55
N ASN A 58 15.25 -11.01 14.77
CA ASN A 58 14.53 -11.98 13.97
C ASN A 58 14.70 -13.38 14.58
N TYR A 59 13.60 -14.08 14.88
CA TYR A 59 13.66 -15.38 15.53
C TYR A 59 12.54 -16.32 15.10
N ASP A 60 12.80 -17.62 15.21
CA ASP A 60 11.86 -18.71 14.97
C ASP A 60 11.97 -19.78 16.05
N GLY A 61 10.83 -20.38 16.40
CA GLY A 61 10.72 -21.51 17.33
C GLY A 61 10.51 -22.86 16.64
N THR A 62 10.34 -22.91 15.30
CA THR A 62 10.01 -24.14 14.58
C THR A 62 11.23 -24.90 14.05
N SER A 63 12.34 -24.22 13.77
CA SER A 63 13.60 -24.82 13.31
C SER A 63 14.80 -23.98 13.73
N THR A 64 15.95 -24.63 13.92
CA THR A 64 17.23 -23.97 14.27
C THR A 64 17.97 -23.37 13.07
N GLU A 65 17.54 -23.71 11.85
CA GLU A 65 18.19 -23.31 10.59
C GLU A 65 17.31 -22.39 9.73
N SER A 66 16.04 -22.19 10.11
CA SER A 66 15.04 -21.50 9.29
C SER A 66 15.32 -20.00 9.11
N VAL A 67 15.79 -19.33 10.18
CA VAL A 67 16.11 -17.90 10.17
C VAL A 67 17.37 -17.62 9.33
N THR A 68 18.41 -18.42 9.49
CA THR A 68 19.70 -18.23 8.80
C THR A 68 19.68 -18.71 7.35
N SER A 69 18.81 -19.67 7.01
CA SER A 69 18.58 -20.11 5.61
C SER A 69 17.65 -19.19 4.81
N GLY A 70 16.93 -18.28 5.48
CA GLY A 70 15.96 -17.38 4.85
C GLY A 70 14.74 -18.08 4.24
N GLN A 71 14.45 -19.32 4.67
CA GLN A 71 13.33 -20.14 4.17
C GLN A 71 12.12 -20.15 5.11
N SER A 72 12.21 -19.49 6.26
CA SER A 72 11.13 -19.48 7.24
C SER A 72 9.91 -18.69 6.77
N THR A 73 8.75 -19.32 6.90
CA THR A 73 7.45 -18.65 6.74
C THR A 73 6.85 -18.20 8.08
N GLN A 74 7.54 -18.46 9.20
CA GLN A 74 7.01 -18.21 10.55
C GLN A 74 7.80 -17.20 11.38
N ASP A 75 8.91 -16.69 10.84
CA ASP A 75 9.78 -15.71 11.49
C ASP A 75 9.00 -14.54 12.12
N VAL A 76 9.44 -14.18 13.32
CA VAL A 76 8.97 -13.02 14.05
C VAL A 76 10.09 -11.99 14.05
N THR A 77 9.80 -10.79 13.57
CA THR A 77 10.72 -9.66 13.64
C THR A 77 10.23 -8.67 14.68
N PHE A 78 11.08 -8.39 15.67
CA PHE A 78 10.85 -7.43 16.74
C PHE A 78 11.85 -6.29 16.64
N TYR A 79 11.34 -5.07 16.55
CA TYR A 79 12.13 -3.84 16.59
C TYR A 79 12.09 -3.27 17.99
N HIS A 80 13.23 -2.80 18.48
CA HIS A 80 13.36 -2.05 19.72
C HIS A 80 14.40 -0.95 19.56
N TRP A 81 14.01 0.29 19.81
CA TRP A 81 14.91 1.42 19.87
C TRP A 81 15.86 1.27 21.06
N LYS A 82 17.19 1.35 20.82
CA LYS A 82 18.21 1.02 21.82
C LYS A 82 18.05 1.76 23.15
N HIS A 83 17.64 3.03 23.06
CA HIS A 83 17.58 3.95 24.20
C HIS A 83 16.21 3.94 24.90
N ALA A 84 15.26 3.13 24.41
CA ALA A 84 13.95 3.01 25.02
C ALA A 84 13.93 1.95 26.13
N PRO A 85 13.02 2.09 27.11
CA PRO A 85 12.73 1.02 28.06
C PRO A 85 12.15 -0.21 27.35
N ILE A 86 12.51 -1.40 27.82
CA ILE A 86 11.94 -2.65 27.32
C ILE A 86 10.41 -2.62 27.50
N PRO A 87 9.62 -2.80 26.42
CA PRO A 87 8.18 -2.80 26.55
C PRO A 87 7.68 -4.07 27.26
N SER A 88 6.53 -3.97 27.92
CA SER A 88 5.91 -5.11 28.61
C SER A 88 5.50 -6.26 27.68
N HIS A 89 5.35 -5.99 26.39
CA HIS A 89 5.00 -6.97 25.35
C HIS A 89 6.23 -7.55 24.63
N ALA A 90 7.46 -7.20 25.04
CA ALA A 90 8.67 -7.81 24.48
C ALA A 90 8.67 -9.33 24.71
N PRO A 91 9.33 -10.12 23.84
CA PRO A 91 9.48 -11.55 24.07
C PRO A 91 10.15 -11.86 25.41
N ASP A 92 9.72 -12.92 26.11
CA ASP A 92 10.23 -13.25 27.46
C ASP A 92 11.77 -13.39 27.54
N PHE A 93 12.41 -13.83 26.45
CA PHE A 93 13.86 -13.99 26.38
C PHE A 93 14.60 -12.67 26.13
N TYR A 94 13.90 -11.66 25.62
CA TYR A 94 14.48 -10.44 25.10
C TYR A 94 15.28 -9.63 26.15
N PRO A 95 14.84 -9.47 27.41
CA PRO A 95 15.63 -8.76 28.41
C PRO A 95 17.02 -9.35 28.64
N ARG A 96 17.14 -10.70 28.60
CA ARG A 96 18.43 -11.38 28.70
C ARG A 96 19.27 -11.17 27.45
N LEU A 97 18.65 -11.21 26.28
CA LEU A 97 19.33 -10.95 25.01
C LEU A 97 19.86 -9.51 24.96
N GLN A 98 19.05 -8.52 25.32
CA GLN A 98 19.48 -7.12 25.38
C GLN A 98 20.67 -6.91 26.32
N ALA A 99 20.64 -7.51 27.51
CA ALA A 99 21.77 -7.41 28.45
C ALA A 99 23.06 -7.99 27.85
N ALA A 100 22.98 -9.14 27.18
CA ALA A 100 24.12 -9.76 26.52
C ALA A 100 24.63 -8.92 25.33
N ILE A 101 23.72 -8.32 24.55
CA ILE A 101 24.09 -7.39 23.48
C ILE A 101 24.86 -6.20 24.04
N GLN A 102 24.34 -5.54 25.07
CA GLN A 102 25.00 -4.39 25.70
C GLN A 102 26.38 -4.73 26.26
N GLU A 103 26.54 -5.92 26.84
CA GLU A 103 27.85 -6.43 27.27
C GLU A 103 28.80 -6.60 26.08
N ILE A 104 28.34 -7.17 24.97
CA ILE A 104 29.16 -7.35 23.75
C ILE A 104 29.54 -6.00 23.14
N GLU A 105 28.61 -5.05 23.03
CA GLU A 105 28.91 -3.70 22.51
C GLU A 105 29.98 -3.02 23.39
N HIS A 106 29.88 -3.16 24.71
CA HIS A 106 30.88 -2.66 25.64
C HIS A 106 32.23 -3.41 25.51
N LEU A 107 32.25 -4.73 25.36
CA LEU A 107 33.49 -5.50 25.22
C LEU A 107 34.21 -5.24 23.90
N THR A 108 33.44 -5.06 22.82
CA THR A 108 33.99 -4.87 21.48
C THR A 108 34.30 -3.41 21.20
N GLN A 109 33.60 -2.46 21.84
CA GLN A 109 33.56 -1.03 21.46
C GLN A 109 32.96 -0.82 20.05
N TRP A 110 32.12 -1.76 19.60
CA TRP A 110 31.36 -1.69 18.36
C TRP A 110 29.88 -1.81 18.67
N ASP A 111 29.08 -0.89 18.16
CA ASP A 111 27.63 -0.84 18.40
C ASP A 111 26.81 -1.28 17.17
N ALA A 112 27.48 -1.56 16.05
CA ALA A 112 26.92 -2.10 14.82
C ALA A 112 27.36 -3.56 14.65
N LEU A 113 26.53 -4.48 15.14
CA LEU A 113 26.81 -5.90 15.25
C LEU A 113 25.67 -6.73 14.67
N ASP A 114 26.03 -7.92 14.23
CA ASP A 114 25.14 -8.99 13.83
C ASP A 114 25.47 -10.21 14.71
N ILE A 115 24.49 -10.66 15.48
CA ILE A 115 24.66 -11.66 16.52
C ILE A 115 23.68 -12.81 16.30
N GLU A 116 24.21 -14.02 16.16
CA GLU A 116 23.41 -15.25 16.11
C GLU A 116 23.24 -15.82 17.53
N PHE A 117 22.00 -16.16 17.90
CA PHE A 117 21.67 -16.64 19.24
C PHE A 117 20.68 -17.81 19.22
N ALA A 118 20.62 -18.55 20.34
CA ALA A 118 19.55 -19.47 20.65
C ALA A 118 19.13 -19.41 22.11
N VAL A 119 17.90 -19.81 22.35
CA VAL A 119 17.32 -19.97 23.68
C VAL A 119 16.89 -21.41 23.86
N THR A 120 17.28 -22.04 24.96
CA THR A 120 16.91 -23.44 25.26
C THR A 120 15.48 -23.54 25.83
N GLN A 121 14.95 -24.75 25.94
CA GLN A 121 13.69 -25.03 26.65
C GLN A 121 13.72 -24.58 28.13
N GLN A 122 14.91 -24.47 28.73
CA GLN A 122 15.14 -23.94 30.08
C GLN A 122 15.27 -22.40 30.11
N ASN A 123 14.99 -21.72 28.99
CA ASN A 123 15.16 -20.28 28.78
C ASN A 123 16.61 -19.79 28.98
N GLU A 124 17.62 -20.64 28.77
CA GLU A 124 19.02 -20.24 28.79
C GLU A 124 19.41 -19.66 27.42
N LEU A 125 20.11 -18.52 27.42
CA LEU A 125 20.57 -17.85 26.21
C LEU A 125 21.99 -18.29 25.86
N TYR A 126 22.21 -18.65 24.61
CA TYR A 126 23.50 -18.98 24.02
C TYR A 126 23.74 -18.09 22.80
N LEU A 127 24.97 -17.61 22.63
CA LEU A 127 25.39 -16.83 21.47
C LEU A 127 26.38 -17.67 20.66
N PHE A 128 26.16 -17.75 19.35
CA PHE A 128 26.97 -18.60 18.46
C PHE A 128 27.97 -17.80 17.65
N GLN A 129 27.58 -16.62 17.19
CA GLN A 129 28.42 -15.77 16.37
C GLN A 129 28.15 -14.30 16.68
N VAL A 130 29.22 -13.50 16.69
CA VAL A 130 29.18 -12.04 16.72
C VAL A 130 30.06 -11.56 15.57
N ARG A 131 29.51 -10.73 14.69
CA ARG A 131 30.27 -10.12 13.59
C ARG A 131 29.93 -8.63 13.47
N PRO A 132 30.88 -7.77 13.05
CA PRO A 132 30.57 -6.39 12.72
C PRO A 132 29.54 -6.32 11.59
N LEU A 133 28.56 -5.42 11.75
CA LEU A 133 27.58 -5.12 10.71
C LEU A 133 28.20 -4.11 9.73
N VAL A 134 28.29 -4.46 8.45
CA VAL A 134 28.68 -3.49 7.41
C VAL A 134 27.46 -2.63 7.08
N ALA A 135 27.12 -1.71 7.97
CA ALA A 135 26.05 -0.74 7.76
C ALA A 135 26.55 0.44 6.94
N ARG A 136 25.69 0.98 6.07
CA ARG A 136 25.96 2.29 5.45
C ARG A 136 25.65 3.36 6.49
N HIS A 137 26.67 4.05 6.98
CA HIS A 137 26.46 5.26 7.78
C HIS A 137 26.04 6.40 6.84
N LEU A 138 24.84 6.94 7.05
CA LEU A 138 24.56 8.31 6.66
C LEU A 138 25.31 9.20 7.65
N GLN A 139 26.36 9.89 7.19
CA GLN A 139 27.19 10.75 8.04
C GLN A 139 26.46 12.01 8.58
N GLU A 140 25.20 12.23 8.19
CA GLU A 140 24.52 13.52 8.35
C GLU A 140 23.55 13.60 9.54
N ILE A 141 23.15 12.47 10.17
CA ILE A 141 22.16 12.46 11.27
C ILE A 141 22.71 11.74 12.50
N SER A 142 22.59 12.35 13.68
CA SER A 142 22.98 11.75 14.95
C SER A 142 21.85 10.95 15.61
N ASP A 143 22.20 10.02 16.51
CA ASP A 143 21.26 9.21 17.27
C ASP A 143 20.33 10.08 18.14
N GLU A 144 20.84 11.18 18.68
CA GLU A 144 20.07 12.15 19.47
C GLU A 144 19.02 12.88 18.61
N GLN A 145 19.35 13.23 17.37
CA GLN A 145 18.40 13.86 16.47
C GLN A 145 17.27 12.90 16.07
N LEU A 146 17.60 11.62 15.82
CA LEU A 146 16.59 10.59 15.55
C LEU A 146 15.70 10.34 16.78
N GLN A 147 16.28 10.28 17.97
CA GLN A 147 15.56 10.16 19.23
C GLN A 147 14.57 11.31 19.40
N GLN A 148 15.01 12.56 19.20
CA GLN A 148 14.15 13.72 19.28
C GLN A 148 12.98 13.63 18.28
N CYS A 149 13.26 13.24 17.03
CA CYS A 149 12.23 13.08 16.01
C CYS A 149 11.18 12.01 16.38
N LEU A 150 11.60 10.91 17.00
CA LEU A 150 10.69 9.87 17.52
C LEU A 150 9.86 10.37 18.70
N ASP A 151 10.48 11.10 19.63
CA ASP A 151 9.79 11.65 20.80
C ASP A 151 8.71 12.67 20.40
N GLU A 152 9.02 13.57 19.47
CA GLU A 152 8.05 14.53 18.91
C GLU A 152 6.87 13.80 18.23
N ALA A 153 7.13 12.69 17.52
CA ALA A 153 6.08 11.89 16.91
C ALA A 153 5.21 11.17 17.96
N ALA A 154 5.81 10.63 19.02
CA ALA A 154 5.11 9.99 20.13
C ALA A 154 4.26 11.00 20.93
N GLU A 155 4.76 12.22 21.16
CA GLU A 155 4.00 13.32 21.77
C GLU A 155 2.84 13.77 20.89
N ARG A 156 3.07 13.88 19.58
CA ARG A 156 2.01 14.16 18.61
C ARG A 156 0.93 13.09 18.66
N PHE A 157 1.29 11.82 18.76
CA PHE A 157 0.32 10.72 18.91
C PHE A 157 -0.56 10.92 20.14
N ASP A 158 0.03 11.21 21.31
CA ASP A 158 -0.73 11.48 22.53
C ASP A 158 -1.69 12.66 22.38
N SER A 159 -1.24 13.74 21.73
CA SER A 159 -2.10 14.91 21.49
C SER A 159 -3.34 14.59 20.64
N LEU A 160 -3.23 13.62 19.73
CA LEU A 160 -4.32 13.19 18.84
C LEU A 160 -5.28 12.20 19.51
N GLN A 161 -4.88 11.61 20.64
CA GLN A 161 -5.78 10.79 21.46
C GLN A 161 -6.84 11.63 22.17
N ILE A 162 -6.64 12.93 22.32
CA ILE A 162 -7.60 13.82 22.95
C ILE A 162 -8.89 13.84 22.10
N PRO A 163 -10.07 13.56 22.70
CA PRO A 163 -11.34 13.64 21.99
C PRO A 163 -11.58 15.04 21.42
N GLN A 164 -12.08 15.10 20.19
CA GLN A 164 -12.44 16.35 19.53
C GLN A 164 -13.95 16.40 19.27
N GLU A 165 -14.56 17.57 19.39
CA GLU A 165 -16.01 17.75 19.24
C GLU A 165 -16.53 17.26 17.88
N ALA A 166 -15.76 17.45 16.81
CA ALA A 166 -16.13 17.07 15.44
C ALA A 166 -16.03 15.56 15.14
N ILE A 167 -15.38 14.76 16.00
CA ILE A 167 -15.10 13.35 15.75
C ILE A 167 -15.56 12.50 16.93
N ALA A 168 -16.53 11.62 16.71
CA ALA A 168 -16.97 10.69 17.75
C ALA A 168 -15.89 9.66 18.10
N GLY A 169 -15.87 9.19 19.36
CA GLY A 169 -14.94 8.15 19.85
C GLY A 169 -13.82 8.70 20.74
N GLN A 170 -13.43 7.92 21.74
CA GLN A 170 -12.51 8.36 22.80
C GLN A 170 -11.03 8.31 22.39
N HIS A 171 -10.65 7.32 21.59
CA HIS A 171 -9.26 7.07 21.20
C HIS A 171 -9.17 6.75 19.71
N THR A 172 -7.98 6.92 19.14
CA THR A 172 -7.71 6.60 17.74
C THR A 172 -6.48 5.71 17.60
N ILE A 173 -6.41 5.02 16.46
CA ILE A 173 -5.25 4.28 16.00
C ILE A 173 -4.90 4.76 14.59
N PHE A 174 -3.65 4.60 14.19
CA PHE A 174 -3.15 5.14 12.94
C PHE A 174 -2.62 4.01 12.07
N GLY A 175 -3.12 3.89 10.84
CA GLY A 175 -2.68 2.84 9.91
C GLY A 175 -2.20 3.39 8.58
N VAL A 176 -1.23 2.72 7.94
CA VAL A 176 -0.74 3.10 6.60
C VAL A 176 -1.61 2.58 5.45
N MET A 177 -2.50 1.60 5.73
CA MET A 177 -3.36 0.95 4.73
C MET A 177 -4.89 1.17 4.83
N PRO A 178 -5.47 1.63 5.95
CA PRO A 178 -6.91 1.92 6.00
C PRO A 178 -7.36 2.98 4.99
N ASP A 179 -8.52 2.76 4.35
CA ASP A 179 -9.23 3.74 3.51
C ASP A 179 -8.34 4.33 2.38
N TRP A 180 -8.07 5.64 2.41
CA TRP A 180 -7.19 6.35 1.48
C TRP A 180 -5.71 6.02 1.74
N ASN A 181 -5.36 4.75 1.58
CA ASN A 181 -4.07 4.09 1.85
C ASN A 181 -2.86 4.86 1.26
N PRO A 182 -2.07 5.58 2.10
CA PRO A 182 -0.86 6.24 1.63
C PRO A 182 0.24 5.27 1.18
N ALA A 183 0.37 4.08 1.78
CA ALA A 183 1.39 3.11 1.38
C ALA A 183 1.24 2.66 -0.09
N GLU A 184 0.00 2.41 -0.54
CA GLU A 184 -0.32 2.08 -1.93
C GLU A 184 -0.13 3.29 -2.87
N MET A 185 -0.53 4.49 -2.42
CA MET A 185 -0.62 5.67 -3.29
C MET A 185 0.69 6.44 -3.44
N ILE A 186 1.45 6.59 -2.35
CA ILE A 186 2.68 7.39 -2.28
C ILE A 186 3.83 6.67 -1.57
N GLY A 187 3.58 5.57 -0.87
CA GLY A 187 4.56 4.83 -0.07
C GLY A 187 4.52 5.17 1.42
N THR A 188 5.24 4.38 2.21
CA THR A 188 5.36 4.56 3.67
C THR A 188 6.33 5.68 4.03
N LYS A 189 7.29 5.98 3.15
CA LYS A 189 8.28 7.06 3.33
C LYS A 189 8.36 7.94 2.07
N PRO A 190 7.29 8.69 1.73
CA PRO A 190 7.23 9.50 0.51
C PRO A 190 8.07 10.78 0.61
N ASN A 191 8.54 11.28 -0.54
CA ASN A 191 9.12 12.62 -0.63
C ASN A 191 8.07 13.73 -0.39
N ALA A 192 8.53 14.92 -0.01
CA ALA A 192 7.67 16.04 0.41
C ALA A 192 6.68 16.47 -0.68
N LEU A 193 7.09 16.47 -1.95
CA LEU A 193 6.21 16.83 -3.06
C LEU A 193 5.05 15.83 -3.20
N ALA A 194 5.34 14.53 -3.18
CA ALA A 194 4.32 13.48 -3.30
C ALA A 194 3.36 13.50 -2.12
N ALA A 195 3.89 13.59 -0.88
CA ALA A 195 3.09 13.64 0.34
C ALA A 195 2.15 14.86 0.37
N SER A 196 2.67 16.04 0.01
CA SER A 196 1.88 17.28 0.02
C SER A 196 0.86 17.34 -1.11
N LEU A 197 1.16 16.82 -2.31
CA LEU A 197 0.20 16.68 -3.41
C LEU A 197 -0.96 15.75 -3.02
N TYR A 198 -0.65 14.56 -2.50
CA TYR A 198 -1.66 13.61 -2.05
C TYR A 198 -2.57 14.23 -0.99
N ARG A 199 -1.96 14.90 -0.02
CA ARG A 199 -2.67 15.60 1.05
C ARG A 199 -3.64 16.66 0.52
N THR A 200 -3.14 17.56 -0.31
CA THR A 200 -3.93 18.68 -0.87
C THR A 200 -5.05 18.22 -1.79
N LEU A 201 -4.84 17.14 -2.55
CA LEU A 201 -5.82 16.68 -3.54
C LEU A 201 -6.89 15.76 -2.96
N ILE A 202 -6.62 15.10 -1.82
CA ILE A 202 -7.47 14.05 -1.25
C ILE A 202 -7.72 14.28 0.24
N THR A 203 -6.69 14.10 1.08
CA THR A 203 -6.87 13.80 2.52
C THR A 203 -7.10 15.02 3.40
N ASP A 204 -6.85 16.25 2.92
CA ASP A 204 -7.14 17.47 3.68
C ASP A 204 -8.64 17.73 3.80
N SER A 205 -9.42 17.50 2.74
CA SER A 205 -10.84 17.89 2.74
C SER A 205 -11.73 17.11 1.79
N ILE A 206 -11.21 16.67 0.63
CA ILE A 206 -12.03 16.04 -0.41
C ILE A 206 -12.63 14.72 0.05
N TRP A 207 -11.87 13.92 0.81
CA TRP A 207 -12.37 12.67 1.39
C TRP A 207 -13.63 12.92 2.24
N ALA A 208 -13.61 13.88 3.16
CA ALA A 208 -14.72 14.17 4.07
C ALA A 208 -15.87 14.88 3.36
N GLN A 209 -15.56 15.80 2.42
CA GLN A 209 -16.58 16.42 1.58
C GLN A 209 -17.36 15.36 0.80
N GLN A 210 -16.65 14.40 0.19
CA GLN A 210 -17.30 13.33 -0.54
C GLN A 210 -18.24 12.51 0.37
N ARG A 211 -17.77 12.13 1.56
CA ARG A 211 -18.57 11.35 2.52
C ARG A 211 -19.86 12.08 2.91
N ALA A 212 -19.77 13.38 3.21
CA ALA A 212 -20.92 14.21 3.53
C ALA A 212 -21.91 14.30 2.36
N GLU A 213 -21.42 14.55 1.14
CA GLU A 213 -22.24 14.64 -0.08
C GLU A 213 -22.91 13.29 -0.43
N PHE A 214 -22.26 12.17 -0.12
CA PHE A 214 -22.79 10.82 -0.37
C PHE A 214 -23.83 10.37 0.66
N GLY A 215 -23.98 11.11 1.78
CA GLY A 215 -24.98 10.86 2.81
C GLY A 215 -24.44 10.39 4.16
N TYR A 216 -23.12 10.31 4.33
CA TYR A 216 -22.49 9.99 5.60
C TYR A 216 -22.24 11.24 6.48
N LYS A 217 -21.70 11.05 7.68
CA LYS A 217 -21.36 12.14 8.60
C LYS A 217 -20.31 13.07 7.99
N ASP A 218 -20.51 14.37 8.18
CA ASP A 218 -19.52 15.38 7.84
C ASP A 218 -18.54 15.55 9.00
N VAL A 219 -17.25 15.38 8.70
CA VAL A 219 -16.16 15.46 9.67
C VAL A 219 -15.18 16.60 9.37
N ARG A 220 -15.53 17.47 8.41
CA ARG A 220 -14.71 18.66 8.10
C ARG A 220 -14.67 19.62 9.31
N PRO A 221 -13.56 20.36 9.48
CA PRO A 221 -12.36 20.42 8.64
C PRO A 221 -11.26 19.42 9.04
N TYR A 222 -11.59 18.30 9.68
CA TYR A 222 -10.58 17.34 10.15
C TYR A 222 -9.81 16.68 8.99
N PRO A 223 -8.46 16.75 8.96
CA PRO A 223 -7.67 16.07 7.93
C PRO A 223 -7.58 14.57 8.22
N LEU A 224 -7.69 13.73 7.18
CA LEU A 224 -7.63 12.27 7.36
C LEU A 224 -6.22 11.76 7.66
N MET A 225 -5.23 12.35 7.02
CA MET A 225 -3.85 11.87 7.02
C MET A 225 -3.00 12.70 7.98
N VAL A 226 -2.28 12.01 8.85
CA VAL A 226 -1.34 12.56 9.82
C VAL A 226 0.05 12.03 9.50
N SER A 227 1.08 12.86 9.63
CA SER A 227 2.48 12.41 9.49
C SER A 227 3.13 12.24 10.85
N PHE A 228 3.89 11.15 11.00
CA PHE A 228 4.76 10.86 12.15
C PHE A 228 6.17 10.65 11.62
N SER A 229 7.12 11.52 11.99
CA SER A 229 8.52 11.46 11.51
C SER A 229 8.67 11.32 9.99
N GLY A 230 7.77 11.94 9.21
CA GLY A 230 7.73 11.86 7.74
C GLY A 230 6.91 10.69 7.18
N HIS A 231 6.43 9.77 8.00
CA HIS A 231 5.58 8.65 7.60
C HIS A 231 4.09 9.04 7.61
N PRO A 232 3.36 8.93 6.50
CA PRO A 232 1.92 9.20 6.44
C PRO A 232 1.08 8.05 6.98
N TYR A 233 0.13 8.39 7.86
CA TYR A 233 -0.85 7.47 8.42
C TYR A 233 -2.27 8.04 8.31
N ILE A 234 -3.25 7.16 8.24
CA ILE A 234 -4.67 7.47 8.25
C ILE A 234 -5.20 7.37 9.68
N ASP A 235 -5.88 8.42 10.15
CA ASP A 235 -6.64 8.38 11.39
C ASP A 235 -7.87 7.46 11.21
N VAL A 236 -7.80 6.28 11.83
CA VAL A 236 -8.84 5.25 11.69
C VAL A 236 -10.17 5.71 12.33
N ARG A 237 -10.12 6.45 13.44
CA ARG A 237 -11.33 6.99 14.09
C ARG A 237 -12.04 7.96 13.15
N ALA A 238 -11.30 8.86 12.51
CA ALA A 238 -11.86 9.82 11.56
C ALA A 238 -12.46 9.12 10.32
N SER A 239 -11.74 8.13 9.78
CA SER A 239 -12.23 7.31 8.66
C SER A 239 -13.54 6.60 9.01
N ILE A 240 -13.57 5.84 10.11
CA ILE A 240 -14.76 5.10 10.58
C ILE A 240 -15.93 6.05 10.84
N HIS A 241 -15.71 7.16 11.54
CA HIS A 241 -16.76 8.14 11.82
C HIS A 241 -17.39 8.68 10.52
N SER A 242 -16.55 8.97 9.51
CA SER A 242 -17.01 9.48 8.21
C SER A 242 -17.83 8.48 7.40
N PHE A 243 -17.80 7.18 7.74
CA PHE A 243 -18.59 6.13 7.07
C PHE A 243 -19.93 5.85 7.75
N ILE A 244 -20.22 6.48 8.89
CA ILE A 244 -21.52 6.33 9.55
C ILE A 244 -22.53 7.24 8.83
N PRO A 245 -23.73 6.75 8.45
CA PRO A 245 -24.74 7.58 7.81
C PRO A 245 -25.15 8.79 8.66
N LYS A 246 -25.40 9.94 8.01
CA LYS A 246 -25.69 11.21 8.72
C LYS A 246 -26.90 11.15 9.65
N SER A 247 -27.89 10.32 9.30
CA SER A 247 -29.16 10.14 10.04
C SER A 247 -29.00 9.31 11.32
N VAL A 248 -27.87 8.63 11.52
CA VAL A 248 -27.61 7.87 12.75
C VAL A 248 -27.38 8.84 13.93
N PRO A 249 -28.06 8.64 15.07
CA PRO A 249 -27.89 9.50 16.25
C PRO A 249 -26.45 9.51 16.80
N THR A 250 -26.06 10.61 17.45
CA THR A 250 -24.70 10.79 18.00
C THR A 250 -24.31 9.72 19.02
N GLU A 251 -25.24 9.29 19.88
CA GLU A 251 -24.97 8.23 20.86
C GLU A 251 -24.61 6.90 20.18
N THR A 252 -25.44 6.45 19.24
CA THR A 252 -25.20 5.25 18.44
C THR A 252 -23.91 5.37 17.61
N THR A 253 -23.63 6.55 17.08
CA THR A 253 -22.39 6.86 16.36
C THR A 253 -21.17 6.63 17.28
N GLY A 254 -21.20 7.12 18.51
CA GLY A 254 -20.14 6.91 19.50
C GLY A 254 -19.88 5.44 19.83
N LYS A 255 -20.95 4.63 19.98
CA LYS A 255 -20.87 3.17 20.18
C LYS A 255 -20.19 2.49 18.99
N LEU A 256 -20.65 2.79 17.77
CA LEU A 256 -20.12 2.22 16.53
C LEU A 256 -18.65 2.56 16.31
N VAL A 257 -18.27 3.84 16.43
CA VAL A 257 -16.87 4.25 16.23
C VAL A 257 -15.95 3.57 17.23
N THR A 258 -16.31 3.59 18.51
CA THR A 258 -15.50 2.95 19.57
C THR A 258 -15.36 1.45 19.31
N PHE A 259 -16.46 0.79 18.94
CA PHE A 259 -16.47 -0.64 18.65
C PHE A 259 -15.56 -1.00 17.46
N PHE A 260 -15.69 -0.30 16.33
CA PHE A 260 -14.92 -0.63 15.13
C PHE A 260 -13.42 -0.28 15.25
N VAL A 261 -13.06 0.80 15.94
CA VAL A 261 -11.65 1.10 16.28
C VAL A 261 -11.05 -0.04 17.11
N ASN A 262 -11.76 -0.47 18.16
CA ASN A 262 -11.30 -1.57 19.02
C ASN A 262 -11.22 -2.90 18.26
N ARG A 263 -12.15 -3.16 17.35
CA ARG A 263 -12.14 -4.34 16.49
C ARG A 263 -10.89 -4.38 15.60
N LEU A 264 -10.52 -3.27 14.97
CA LEU A 264 -9.28 -3.22 14.17
C LEU A 264 -8.02 -3.32 15.05
N LYS A 265 -8.04 -2.75 16.26
CA LYS A 265 -6.95 -2.92 17.23
C LYS A 265 -6.75 -4.38 17.65
N GLN A 266 -7.84 -5.16 17.79
CA GLN A 266 -7.79 -6.58 18.11
C GLN A 266 -7.41 -7.47 16.91
N HIS A 267 -7.66 -6.99 15.70
CA HIS A 267 -7.39 -7.68 14.44
C HIS A 267 -6.59 -6.80 13.47
N PRO A 268 -5.31 -6.49 13.79
CA PRO A 268 -4.48 -5.58 12.99
C PRO A 268 -4.29 -6.05 11.55
N GLU A 269 -4.41 -7.36 11.28
CA GLU A 269 -4.35 -7.96 9.95
C GLU A 269 -5.48 -7.53 9.01
N TRP A 270 -6.51 -6.83 9.52
CA TRP A 270 -7.61 -6.27 8.72
C TRP A 270 -7.44 -4.80 8.34
N HIS A 271 -6.25 -4.22 8.58
CA HIS A 271 -5.98 -2.81 8.29
C HIS A 271 -6.18 -2.39 6.82
N ASP A 272 -6.08 -3.31 5.86
CA ASP A 272 -6.40 -3.09 4.44
C ASP A 272 -7.85 -3.50 4.05
N LYS A 273 -8.65 -3.99 5.01
CA LYS A 273 -9.97 -4.60 4.82
C LYS A 273 -11.07 -3.96 5.69
N LEU A 274 -10.94 -2.67 5.96
CA LEU A 274 -11.85 -1.91 6.84
C LEU A 274 -13.34 -2.15 6.50
N GLU A 275 -13.72 -2.02 5.24
CA GLU A 275 -15.13 -2.06 4.80
C GLU A 275 -15.73 -3.47 4.64
N PHE A 276 -14.89 -4.51 4.66
CA PHE A 276 -15.35 -5.90 4.45
C PHE A 276 -15.29 -6.74 5.73
N LYS A 277 -14.33 -6.44 6.61
CA LYS A 277 -14.07 -7.22 7.83
C LYS A 277 -14.31 -6.45 9.12
N VAL A 278 -14.12 -5.13 9.10
CA VAL A 278 -14.24 -4.29 10.30
C VAL A 278 -15.64 -3.72 10.43
N MET A 279 -16.15 -3.00 9.43
CA MET A 279 -17.44 -2.32 9.50
C MET A 279 -18.24 -2.40 8.20
N PRO A 280 -19.59 -2.41 8.25
CA PRO A 280 -20.42 -2.21 7.07
C PRO A 280 -20.49 -0.72 6.68
N THR A 281 -20.33 -0.45 5.40
CA THR A 281 -20.45 0.90 4.82
C THR A 281 -21.62 1.04 3.84
N CYS A 282 -22.32 -0.06 3.54
CA CYS A 282 -23.55 -0.11 2.76
C CYS A 282 -24.42 -1.29 3.22
N ASP A 283 -25.67 -1.35 2.74
CA ASP A 283 -26.60 -2.44 2.99
C ASP A 283 -26.55 -3.47 1.85
N THR A 284 -26.86 -4.72 2.16
CA THR A 284 -26.74 -5.88 1.26
C THR A 284 -27.76 -6.95 1.66
N CYS A 285 -28.08 -7.89 0.77
CA CYS A 285 -29.08 -8.92 1.05
C CYS A 285 -28.67 -9.90 2.18
N ASP A 286 -27.37 -10.04 2.46
CA ASP A 286 -26.80 -10.87 3.53
C ASP A 286 -26.46 -10.08 4.82
N PHE A 287 -26.93 -8.84 4.94
CA PHE A 287 -26.53 -7.94 6.03
C PHE A 287 -26.80 -8.52 7.43
N ASP A 288 -27.99 -9.09 7.66
CA ASP A 288 -28.35 -9.65 8.98
C ASP A 288 -27.46 -10.85 9.34
N GLU A 289 -27.19 -11.73 8.38
CA GLU A 289 -26.32 -12.91 8.58
C GLU A 289 -24.92 -12.48 9.01
N ARG A 290 -24.41 -11.40 8.42
CA ARG A 290 -23.04 -10.91 8.67
C ARG A 290 -22.91 -10.05 9.91
N TRP A 291 -23.86 -9.15 10.14
CA TRP A 291 -23.66 -8.02 11.06
C TRP A 291 -24.60 -8.02 12.26
N HIS A 292 -25.75 -8.71 12.22
CA HIS A 292 -26.74 -8.62 13.29
C HIS A 292 -26.18 -9.03 14.65
N ALA A 293 -25.58 -10.23 14.74
CA ALA A 293 -25.02 -10.73 15.99
C ALA A 293 -23.89 -9.82 16.49
N LEU A 294 -23.02 -9.37 15.58
CA LEU A 294 -21.89 -8.50 15.90
C LEU A 294 -22.35 -7.15 16.47
N LEU A 295 -23.31 -6.51 15.81
CA LEU A 295 -23.78 -5.18 16.19
C LEU A 295 -24.65 -5.19 17.44
N THR A 296 -25.49 -6.23 17.62
CA THR A 296 -26.41 -6.29 18.77
C THR A 296 -25.76 -6.87 20.02
N LYS A 297 -24.91 -7.90 19.89
CA LYS A 297 -24.30 -8.58 21.05
C LYS A 297 -22.96 -7.97 21.44
N ASP A 298 -22.09 -7.68 20.46
CA ASP A 298 -20.72 -7.26 20.75
C ASP A 298 -20.60 -5.73 20.81
N ALA A 299 -21.21 -5.02 19.86
CA ALA A 299 -21.28 -3.55 19.88
C ALA A 299 -22.38 -3.00 20.81
N GLY A 300 -23.29 -3.86 21.27
CA GLY A 300 -24.34 -3.50 22.23
C GLY A 300 -25.43 -2.58 21.69
N LEU A 301 -25.71 -2.61 20.38
CA LEU A 301 -26.83 -1.86 19.82
C LEU A 301 -28.18 -2.45 20.26
N SER A 302 -29.09 -1.58 20.66
CA SER A 302 -30.51 -1.96 20.81
C SER A 302 -31.12 -2.32 19.46
N VAL A 303 -32.27 -3.02 19.49
CA VAL A 303 -33.02 -3.38 18.27
C VAL A 303 -33.37 -2.14 17.45
N MET A 304 -33.73 -1.03 18.11
CA MET A 304 -34.04 0.23 17.45
C MET A 304 -32.81 0.84 16.78
N GLU A 305 -31.67 0.91 17.48
CA GLU A 305 -30.42 1.45 16.94
C GLU A 305 -29.92 0.62 15.75
N TYR A 306 -30.02 -0.71 15.84
CA TYR A 306 -29.69 -1.62 14.75
C TYR A 306 -30.54 -1.35 13.51
N GLN A 307 -31.87 -1.29 13.68
CA GLN A 307 -32.81 -1.04 12.58
C GLN A 307 -32.57 0.33 11.94
N GLN A 308 -32.33 1.37 12.75
CA GLN A 308 -32.00 2.70 12.26
C GLN A 308 -30.69 2.71 11.46
N TYR A 309 -29.64 2.07 11.98
CA TYR A 309 -28.35 2.01 11.29
C TYR A 309 -28.47 1.28 9.95
N ARG A 310 -29.13 0.12 9.92
CA ARG A 310 -29.35 -0.63 8.67
C ARG A 310 -30.21 0.15 7.68
N SER A 311 -31.31 0.75 8.13
CA SER A 311 -32.17 1.58 7.26
C SER A 311 -31.40 2.75 6.66
N ALA A 312 -30.51 3.38 7.44
CA ALA A 312 -29.67 4.46 6.93
C ALA A 312 -28.64 3.98 5.90
N LEU A 313 -28.04 2.80 6.10
CA LEU A 313 -27.16 2.17 5.09
C LEU A 313 -27.93 1.74 3.83
N HIS A 314 -29.20 1.37 3.97
CA HIS A 314 -30.08 1.06 2.86
C HIS A 314 -30.31 2.30 1.98
N GLU A 315 -30.58 3.45 2.59
CA GLU A 315 -30.69 4.74 1.87
C GLU A 315 -29.42 5.10 1.12
N ILE A 316 -28.24 4.91 1.73
CA ILE A 316 -26.94 5.13 1.09
C ILE A 316 -26.80 4.26 -0.17
N THR A 317 -27.15 2.98 -0.04
CA THR A 317 -27.01 2.00 -1.13
C THR A 317 -27.95 2.32 -2.28
N HIS A 318 -29.21 2.62 -1.96
CA HIS A 318 -30.22 3.02 -2.93
C HIS A 318 -29.85 4.33 -3.64
N ALA A 319 -29.34 5.33 -2.91
CA ALA A 319 -28.86 6.58 -3.49
C ALA A 319 -27.69 6.34 -4.46
N ALA A 320 -26.75 5.45 -4.12
CA ALA A 320 -25.63 5.11 -4.99
C ALA A 320 -26.11 4.50 -6.33
N LEU A 321 -27.10 3.61 -6.30
CA LEU A 321 -27.67 2.99 -7.49
C LEU A 321 -28.30 4.01 -8.45
N ILE A 322 -28.87 5.10 -7.91
CA ILE A 322 -29.52 6.16 -8.70
C ILE A 322 -28.53 7.21 -9.19
N GLN A 323 -27.61 7.66 -8.34
CA GLN A 323 -26.78 8.84 -8.62
C GLN A 323 -25.51 8.54 -9.42
N CYS A 324 -25.09 7.27 -9.51
CA CYS A 324 -23.82 6.88 -10.13
C CYS A 324 -23.61 7.43 -11.55
N GLU A 325 -24.67 7.42 -12.39
CA GLU A 325 -24.60 7.93 -13.76
C GLU A 325 -24.31 9.44 -13.81
N ALA A 326 -24.84 10.21 -12.86
CA ALA A 326 -24.60 11.64 -12.79
C ALA A 326 -23.13 11.95 -12.45
N TYR A 327 -22.56 11.22 -11.48
CA TYR A 327 -21.13 11.34 -11.14
C TYR A 327 -20.24 10.97 -12.34
N TYR A 328 -20.60 9.93 -13.10
CA TYR A 328 -19.83 9.53 -14.28
C TYR A 328 -19.87 10.61 -15.37
N LYS A 329 -21.05 11.19 -15.65
CA LYS A 329 -21.20 12.28 -16.62
C LYS A 329 -20.39 13.52 -16.24
N ALA A 330 -20.26 13.83 -14.95
CA ALA A 330 -19.50 14.99 -14.47
C ALA A 330 -18.01 14.92 -14.84
N ILE A 331 -17.43 13.71 -15.01
CA ILE A 331 -16.03 13.53 -15.41
C ILE A 331 -15.72 14.15 -16.77
N LYS A 332 -16.69 14.15 -17.70
CA LYS A 332 -16.50 14.74 -19.03
C LYS A 332 -16.22 16.24 -18.95
N ALA A 333 -16.92 16.97 -18.08
CA ALA A 333 -16.67 18.40 -17.89
C ALA A 333 -15.28 18.69 -17.32
N ILE A 334 -14.75 17.78 -16.49
CA ILE A 334 -13.41 17.85 -15.92
C ILE A 334 -12.38 17.62 -17.04
N GLU A 335 -12.56 16.59 -17.86
CA GLU A 335 -11.69 16.32 -19.02
C GLU A 335 -11.64 17.49 -20.02
N GLU A 336 -12.80 18.08 -20.35
CA GLU A 336 -12.84 19.25 -21.23
C GLU A 336 -12.13 20.47 -20.62
N ARG A 337 -12.24 20.64 -19.29
CA ARG A 337 -11.55 21.70 -18.56
C ARG A 337 -10.04 21.49 -18.56
N PHE A 338 -9.55 20.25 -18.46
CA PHE A 338 -8.12 19.94 -18.61
C PHE A 338 -7.58 20.44 -19.95
N ALA A 339 -8.26 20.13 -21.06
CA ALA A 339 -7.84 20.55 -22.39
C ALA A 339 -7.73 22.08 -22.51
N ARG A 340 -8.70 22.82 -21.94
CA ARG A 340 -8.67 24.30 -21.90
C ARG A 340 -7.51 24.85 -21.08
N ILE A 341 -7.23 24.27 -19.91
CA ILE A 341 -6.11 24.70 -19.06
C ILE A 341 -4.77 24.42 -19.76
N LYS A 342 -4.61 23.23 -20.35
CA LYS A 342 -3.39 22.86 -21.08
C LYS A 342 -3.10 23.82 -22.24
N ALA A 343 -4.13 24.24 -22.97
CA ALA A 343 -4.00 25.17 -24.10
C ALA A 343 -3.87 26.65 -23.69
N SER A 344 -4.06 26.99 -22.41
CA SER A 344 -4.02 28.39 -21.95
C SER A 344 -2.61 28.98 -22.08
N GLN A 345 -2.53 30.31 -22.23
CA GLN A 345 -1.26 31.06 -22.25
C GLN A 345 -0.91 31.64 -20.87
N GLN A 346 -1.52 31.11 -19.80
CA GLN A 346 -1.21 31.52 -18.42
C GLN A 346 0.23 31.15 -18.05
N ALA A 347 0.80 31.89 -17.11
CA ALA A 347 2.09 31.53 -16.51
C ALA A 347 2.01 30.15 -15.83
N ASP A 348 3.14 29.45 -15.77
CA ASP A 348 3.19 28.08 -15.24
C ASP A 348 2.69 27.99 -13.79
N SER A 349 2.97 28.99 -12.95
CA SER A 349 2.48 29.08 -11.57
C SER A 349 0.94 29.17 -11.49
N ASP A 350 0.32 29.99 -12.34
CA ASP A 350 -1.13 30.11 -12.43
C ASP A 350 -1.78 28.84 -12.96
N LYS A 351 -1.14 28.17 -13.92
CA LYS A 351 -1.57 26.87 -14.42
C LYS A 351 -1.52 25.81 -13.33
N ILE A 352 -0.42 25.70 -12.58
CA ILE A 352 -0.31 24.75 -11.46
C ILE A 352 -1.46 24.96 -10.47
N TYR A 353 -1.70 26.20 -10.04
CA TYR A 353 -2.81 26.51 -9.13
C TYR A 353 -4.16 26.08 -9.71
N THR A 354 -4.44 26.45 -10.96
CA THR A 354 -5.72 26.12 -11.62
C THR A 354 -5.89 24.61 -11.82
N LEU A 355 -4.80 23.89 -12.12
CA LEU A 355 -4.78 22.44 -12.23
C LEU A 355 -5.08 21.79 -10.89
N ILE A 356 -4.47 22.23 -9.79
CA ILE A 356 -4.73 21.70 -8.44
C ILE A 356 -6.19 21.90 -8.04
N GLU A 357 -6.72 23.11 -8.18
CA GLU A 357 -8.12 23.40 -7.80
C GLU A 357 -9.12 22.64 -8.68
N THR A 358 -8.82 22.46 -9.96
CA THR A 358 -9.66 21.64 -10.83
C THR A 358 -9.51 20.14 -10.53
N ALA A 359 -8.30 19.69 -10.22
CA ALA A 359 -8.03 18.30 -9.85
C ALA A 359 -8.75 17.92 -8.55
N LYS A 360 -8.90 18.83 -7.58
CA LYS A 360 -9.74 18.62 -6.37
C LYS A 360 -11.20 18.30 -6.73
N ILE A 361 -11.78 19.02 -7.69
CA ILE A 361 -13.14 18.75 -8.20
C ILE A 361 -13.16 17.38 -8.92
N GLY A 362 -12.11 17.07 -9.68
CA GLY A 362 -11.85 15.76 -10.27
C GLY A 362 -11.88 14.63 -9.24
N THR A 363 -11.07 14.77 -8.19
CA THR A 363 -10.97 13.82 -7.08
C THR A 363 -12.31 13.66 -6.38
N LEU A 364 -13.08 14.72 -6.16
CA LEU A 364 -14.40 14.62 -5.53
C LEU A 364 -15.33 13.68 -6.33
N ASN A 365 -15.40 13.88 -7.65
CA ASN A 365 -16.21 13.01 -8.52
C ASN A 365 -15.65 11.58 -8.60
N PHE A 366 -14.32 11.43 -8.65
CA PHE A 366 -13.66 10.12 -8.54
C PHE A 366 -14.08 9.40 -7.26
N SER A 367 -14.05 10.09 -6.12
CA SER A 367 -14.35 9.52 -4.81
C SER A 367 -15.82 9.06 -4.72
N HIS A 368 -16.75 9.78 -5.34
CA HIS A 368 -18.14 9.35 -5.50
C HIS A 368 -18.26 8.07 -6.32
N LEU A 369 -17.59 8.00 -7.48
CA LEU A 369 -17.55 6.81 -8.33
C LEU A 369 -16.86 5.62 -7.64
N ALA A 370 -15.79 5.88 -6.89
CA ALA A 370 -15.08 4.87 -6.11
C ALA A 370 -16.02 4.26 -5.07
N ARG A 371 -16.79 5.08 -4.35
CA ARG A 371 -17.79 4.62 -3.38
C ARG A 371 -18.87 3.75 -4.04
N CYS A 372 -19.38 4.16 -5.21
CA CYS A 372 -20.28 3.33 -6.02
C CYS A 372 -19.63 1.99 -6.42
N GLY A 373 -18.36 2.00 -6.81
CA GLY A 373 -17.61 0.79 -7.18
C GLY A 373 -17.48 -0.21 -6.03
N PHE A 374 -17.21 0.26 -4.81
CA PHE A 374 -17.21 -0.62 -3.64
C PHE A 374 -18.61 -1.17 -3.33
N ILE A 375 -19.67 -0.35 -3.44
CA ILE A 375 -21.05 -0.82 -3.26
C ILE A 375 -21.42 -1.89 -4.30
N ALA A 376 -21.06 -1.68 -5.57
CA ALA A 376 -21.22 -2.65 -6.64
C ALA A 376 -20.55 -4.00 -6.28
N ARG A 377 -19.33 -3.96 -5.75
CA ARG A 377 -18.61 -5.16 -5.34
C ARG A 377 -19.28 -5.85 -4.15
N SER A 378 -19.70 -5.10 -3.14
CA SER A 378 -20.43 -5.63 -1.97
C SER A 378 -21.73 -6.33 -2.38
N LEU A 379 -22.51 -5.72 -3.29
CA LEU A 379 -23.75 -6.32 -3.81
C LEU A 379 -23.48 -7.63 -4.56
N LEU A 380 -22.51 -7.66 -5.47
CA LEU A 380 -22.14 -8.89 -6.20
C LEU A 380 -21.71 -10.01 -5.24
N GLN A 381 -20.86 -9.69 -4.27
CA GLN A 381 -20.40 -10.65 -3.26
C GLN A 381 -21.53 -11.18 -2.38
N ALA A 382 -22.47 -10.32 -1.99
CA ALA A 382 -23.65 -10.73 -1.21
C ALA A 382 -24.55 -11.68 -2.01
N TYR A 383 -24.79 -11.40 -3.30
CA TYR A 383 -25.57 -12.28 -4.17
C TYR A 383 -24.87 -13.62 -4.43
N GLU A 384 -23.53 -13.63 -4.53
CA GLU A 384 -22.74 -14.87 -4.59
C GLU A 384 -22.89 -15.69 -3.29
N ALA A 385 -22.76 -15.05 -2.13
CA ALA A 385 -22.86 -15.70 -0.83
C ALA A 385 -24.25 -16.32 -0.59
N GLN A 386 -25.31 -15.65 -1.04
CA GLN A 386 -26.69 -16.14 -0.96
C GLN A 386 -27.05 -17.14 -2.06
N GLY A 387 -26.12 -17.50 -2.95
CA GLY A 387 -26.36 -18.45 -4.05
C GLY A 387 -27.37 -17.95 -5.10
N ILE A 388 -27.57 -16.63 -5.18
CA ILE A 388 -28.45 -15.97 -6.15
C ILE A 388 -27.78 -15.98 -7.54
N ILE A 389 -26.46 -15.78 -7.56
CA ILE A 389 -25.59 -15.95 -8.73
C ILE A 389 -24.36 -16.80 -8.35
N THR A 390 -23.79 -17.47 -9.34
CA THR A 390 -22.50 -18.17 -9.25
C THR A 390 -21.33 -17.19 -9.42
N LYS A 391 -20.12 -17.62 -9.05
CA LYS A 391 -18.90 -16.84 -9.28
C LYS A 391 -18.67 -16.58 -10.77
N GLU A 392 -18.97 -17.56 -11.63
CA GLU A 392 -18.86 -17.46 -13.08
C GLU A 392 -19.85 -16.44 -13.66
N GLU A 393 -21.09 -16.43 -13.17
CA GLU A 393 -22.12 -15.46 -13.58
C GLU A 393 -21.76 -14.03 -13.17
N SER A 394 -21.25 -13.84 -11.96
CA SER A 394 -20.75 -12.57 -11.43
C SER A 394 -19.56 -12.06 -12.25
N GLN A 395 -18.57 -12.93 -12.50
CA GLN A 395 -17.43 -12.59 -13.34
C GLN A 395 -17.86 -12.20 -14.77
N SER A 396 -18.85 -12.89 -15.34
CA SER A 396 -19.38 -12.54 -16.68
C SER A 396 -20.06 -11.17 -16.72
N LEU A 397 -20.62 -10.68 -15.61
CA LEU A 397 -21.16 -9.30 -15.55
C LEU A 397 -20.03 -8.28 -15.55
N VAL A 398 -18.95 -8.55 -14.80
CA VAL A 398 -17.77 -7.68 -14.73
C VAL A 398 -17.00 -7.67 -16.05
N ASP A 399 -16.77 -8.84 -16.66
CA ASP A 399 -16.07 -8.99 -17.96
C ASP A 399 -16.77 -8.25 -19.11
N ALA A 400 -18.08 -8.00 -19.00
CA ALA A 400 -18.84 -7.28 -20.01
C ALA A 400 -18.61 -5.75 -19.98
N ILE A 401 -17.99 -5.24 -18.91
CA ILE A 401 -17.78 -3.82 -18.68
C ILE A 401 -16.63 -3.33 -19.56
N GLN A 402 -16.87 -2.24 -20.28
CA GLN A 402 -15.83 -1.60 -21.09
C GLN A 402 -15.07 -0.58 -20.25
N THR A 403 -13.80 -0.85 -19.97
CA THR A 403 -12.93 0.03 -19.18
C THR A 403 -11.89 0.74 -20.04
N ILE A 404 -11.35 1.86 -19.52
CA ILE A 404 -10.25 2.60 -20.17
C ILE A 404 -8.99 1.75 -20.31
N ALA A 405 -8.76 0.84 -19.36
CA ALA A 405 -7.60 -0.02 -19.35
C ALA A 405 -7.76 -1.20 -20.34
N GLY A 406 -9.00 -1.68 -20.56
CA GLY A 406 -9.32 -2.54 -21.70
C GLY A 406 -9.17 -1.84 -23.06
N GLN A 407 -9.51 -0.53 -23.13
CA GLN A 407 -9.31 0.28 -24.32
C GLN A 407 -7.83 0.54 -24.61
N PHE A 408 -7.02 0.82 -23.59
CA PHE A 408 -5.57 0.97 -23.69
C PHE A 408 -4.91 -0.21 -24.40
N PHE A 409 -5.25 -1.42 -23.99
CA PHE A 409 -4.72 -2.64 -24.61
C PHE A 409 -5.15 -2.79 -26.07
N LYS A 410 -6.42 -2.52 -26.38
CA LYS A 410 -6.93 -2.57 -27.77
C LYS A 410 -6.26 -1.54 -28.68
N ASP A 411 -6.11 -0.31 -28.20
CA ASP A 411 -5.50 0.80 -28.94
C ASP A 411 -4.03 0.52 -29.23
N THR A 412 -3.27 0.11 -28.20
CA THR A 412 -1.85 -0.22 -28.34
C THR A 412 -1.64 -1.39 -29.29
N GLN A 413 -2.40 -2.49 -29.17
CA GLN A 413 -2.32 -3.61 -30.11
C GLN A 413 -2.67 -3.21 -31.54
N ALA A 414 -3.72 -2.41 -31.74
CA ALA A 414 -4.07 -1.92 -33.07
C ALA A 414 -2.96 -1.06 -33.68
N ALA A 415 -2.32 -0.20 -32.89
CA ALA A 415 -1.18 0.62 -33.32
C ALA A 415 0.06 -0.25 -33.67
N ILE A 416 0.36 -1.28 -32.86
CA ILE A 416 1.45 -2.24 -33.12
C ILE A 416 1.21 -3.03 -34.41
N ALA A 417 -0.03 -3.45 -34.64
CA ALA A 417 -0.44 -4.20 -35.83
C ALA A 417 -0.57 -3.32 -37.10
N GLY A 418 -0.25 -2.02 -37.03
CA GLY A 418 -0.39 -1.07 -38.14
C GLY A 418 -1.84 -0.74 -38.52
N LYS A 419 -2.81 -1.10 -37.67
CA LYS A 419 -4.26 -0.85 -37.86
C LYS A 419 -4.76 0.39 -37.12
N GLY A 420 -3.90 1.02 -36.31
CA GLY A 420 -4.19 2.23 -35.52
C GLY A 420 -3.04 3.24 -35.56
N SER A 421 -3.24 4.42 -34.96
CA SER A 421 -2.24 5.48 -34.92
C SER A 421 -1.40 5.44 -33.63
N LYS A 422 -0.07 5.29 -33.77
CA LYS A 422 0.88 5.45 -32.66
C LYS A 422 0.75 6.84 -32.02
N GLN A 423 0.57 7.89 -32.83
CA GLN A 423 0.41 9.26 -32.31
C GLN A 423 -0.86 9.39 -31.45
N ALA A 424 -1.98 8.81 -31.90
CA ALA A 424 -3.22 8.83 -31.11
C ALA A 424 -3.05 8.13 -29.74
N CYS A 425 -2.33 7.01 -29.70
CA CYS A 425 -2.00 6.34 -28.43
C CYS A 425 -1.16 7.24 -27.51
N LEU A 426 -0.18 7.95 -28.07
CA LEU A 426 0.66 8.89 -27.31
C LEU A 426 -0.11 10.10 -26.79
N ASP A 427 -1.08 10.60 -27.57
CA ASP A 427 -1.92 11.72 -27.17
C ASP A 427 -2.85 11.34 -26.01
N ILE A 428 -3.39 10.12 -26.03
CA ILE A 428 -4.30 9.61 -25.01
C ILE A 428 -3.52 9.16 -23.75
N TYR A 429 -2.51 8.31 -23.90
CA TYR A 429 -1.86 7.56 -22.82
C TYR A 429 -0.45 8.05 -22.45
N GLY A 430 0.17 8.90 -23.26
CA GLY A 430 1.58 9.29 -23.09
C GLY A 430 1.90 10.08 -21.81
N HIS A 431 0.88 10.51 -21.05
CA HIS A 431 1.06 11.20 -19.77
C HIS A 431 1.26 10.25 -18.58
N LEU A 432 0.92 8.96 -18.73
CA LEU A 432 1.10 7.97 -17.68
C LEU A 432 2.60 7.81 -17.37
N ARG A 433 2.92 7.49 -16.11
CA ARG A 433 4.29 7.23 -15.63
C ARG A 433 4.23 6.27 -14.44
N PRO A 434 5.16 5.32 -14.28
CA PRO A 434 5.27 4.49 -13.07
C PRO A 434 5.44 5.38 -11.83
N GLY A 435 4.65 5.18 -10.77
CA GLY A 435 4.64 6.11 -9.64
C GLY A 435 3.95 7.43 -10.01
N THR A 436 2.62 7.43 -10.00
CA THR A 436 1.79 8.60 -10.40
C THR A 436 2.23 9.95 -9.80
N TYR A 437 2.73 9.98 -8.56
CA TYR A 437 3.18 11.19 -7.85
C TYR A 437 4.70 11.44 -7.93
N ASP A 438 5.45 10.55 -8.58
CA ASP A 438 6.90 10.59 -8.67
C ASP A 438 7.34 11.55 -9.80
N ILE A 439 7.95 12.66 -9.41
CA ILE A 439 8.47 13.66 -10.36
C ILE A 439 9.73 13.18 -11.08
N THR A 440 10.47 12.22 -10.51
CA THR A 440 11.70 11.67 -11.09
C THR A 440 11.40 10.59 -12.14
N SER A 441 10.19 10.03 -12.10
CA SER A 441 9.77 8.97 -13.01
C SER A 441 9.43 9.49 -14.42
N PRO A 442 9.96 8.86 -15.47
CA PRO A 442 9.68 9.23 -16.86
C PRO A 442 8.25 8.88 -17.30
N THR A 443 7.65 9.73 -18.15
CA THR A 443 6.36 9.43 -18.77
C THR A 443 6.46 8.41 -19.90
N TYR A 444 5.35 7.77 -20.24
CA TYR A 444 5.24 6.91 -21.41
C TYR A 444 5.65 7.62 -22.71
N ARG A 445 5.45 8.94 -22.79
CA ARG A 445 5.87 9.75 -23.94
C ARG A 445 7.39 9.81 -24.09
N SER A 446 8.15 9.71 -22.99
CA SER A 446 9.62 9.76 -23.06
C SER A 446 10.24 8.51 -23.67
N ASP A 447 9.59 7.35 -23.54
CA ASP A 447 10.00 6.09 -24.16
C ASP A 447 8.80 5.26 -24.65
N PRO A 448 8.16 5.66 -25.76
CA PRO A 448 6.94 5.03 -26.25
C PRO A 448 7.10 3.56 -26.64
N GLU A 449 8.28 3.16 -27.12
CA GLU A 449 8.53 1.79 -27.55
C GLU A 449 8.60 0.85 -26.35
N LYS A 450 9.18 1.29 -25.23
CA LYS A 450 9.17 0.55 -23.95
C LYS A 450 7.77 0.41 -23.36
N TYR A 451 6.99 1.49 -23.34
CA TYR A 451 5.73 1.53 -22.57
C TYR A 451 4.46 1.20 -23.38
N LEU A 452 4.41 1.55 -24.67
CA LEU A 452 3.18 1.49 -25.48
C LEU A 452 3.25 0.49 -26.63
N PHE A 453 4.35 0.44 -27.38
CA PHE A 453 4.40 -0.23 -28.70
C PHE A 453 5.18 -1.54 -28.72
N VAL A 454 5.02 -2.28 -27.64
CA VAL A 454 5.66 -3.57 -27.42
C VAL A 454 4.94 -4.63 -28.26
N LYS A 455 5.68 -5.37 -29.08
CA LYS A 455 5.11 -6.53 -29.81
C LYS A 455 4.70 -7.63 -28.83
N SER A 456 3.47 -7.55 -28.35
CA SER A 456 2.82 -8.58 -27.57
C SER A 456 2.34 -9.71 -28.48
N THR A 457 2.56 -10.96 -28.08
CA THR A 457 1.89 -12.14 -28.66
C THR A 457 0.68 -12.57 -27.83
N VAL A 458 0.25 -11.77 -26.86
CA VAL A 458 -0.94 -12.08 -26.05
C VAL A 458 -2.17 -11.81 -26.89
N GLU A 459 -2.77 -12.87 -27.44
CA GLU A 459 -4.14 -12.80 -27.90
C GLU A 459 -5.03 -12.58 -26.68
N LEU A 460 -5.82 -11.51 -26.67
CA LEU A 460 -6.97 -11.43 -25.76
C LEU A 460 -7.85 -12.63 -26.09
N SER A 461 -7.90 -13.62 -25.19
CA SER A 461 -8.81 -14.74 -25.36
C SER A 461 -10.22 -14.18 -25.46
N GLN A 462 -10.80 -14.20 -26.66
CA GLN A 462 -12.23 -13.96 -26.83
C GLN A 462 -12.94 -15.14 -26.18
N ARG A 463 -13.34 -15.00 -24.91
CA ARG A 463 -14.23 -15.96 -24.28
C ARG A 463 -15.47 -16.12 -25.15
N SER A 464 -15.89 -17.37 -25.37
CA SER A 464 -17.26 -17.60 -25.80
C SER A 464 -18.17 -17.01 -24.72
N LYS A 465 -18.99 -16.01 -25.07
CA LYS A 465 -20.02 -15.50 -24.16
C LYS A 465 -20.98 -16.66 -23.86
N ALA A 466 -20.78 -17.36 -22.75
CA ALA A 466 -21.77 -18.27 -22.24
C ALA A 466 -23.03 -17.44 -21.95
N ALA A 467 -24.17 -17.83 -22.53
CA ALA A 467 -25.43 -17.14 -22.32
C ALA A 467 -25.98 -17.54 -20.94
N PHE A 468 -25.60 -16.80 -19.90
CA PHE A 468 -26.15 -16.98 -18.55
C PHE A 468 -27.57 -16.39 -18.46
N SER A 469 -28.44 -17.05 -17.69
CA SER A 469 -29.76 -16.55 -17.34
C SER A 469 -29.73 -15.93 -15.94
N TYR A 470 -29.99 -14.63 -15.85
CA TYR A 470 -29.92 -13.86 -14.61
C TYR A 470 -31.29 -13.68 -13.93
N ASN A 471 -32.25 -14.60 -14.13
CA ASN A 471 -33.62 -14.45 -13.63
C ASN A 471 -33.70 -14.34 -12.10
N LYS A 472 -32.88 -15.12 -11.37
CA LYS A 472 -32.81 -15.04 -9.89
C LYS A 472 -32.28 -13.67 -9.44
N LEU A 473 -31.25 -13.18 -10.11
CA LEU A 473 -30.68 -11.87 -9.84
C LEU A 473 -31.70 -10.76 -10.12
N GLU A 474 -32.43 -10.82 -11.23
CA GLU A 474 -33.46 -9.84 -11.56
C GLU A 474 -34.58 -9.80 -10.52
N ALA A 475 -35.06 -10.97 -10.06
CA ALA A 475 -36.05 -11.04 -8.98
C ALA A 475 -35.51 -10.46 -7.65
N ALA A 476 -34.25 -10.75 -7.32
CA ALA A 476 -33.60 -10.22 -6.11
C ALA A 476 -33.43 -8.69 -6.20
N LEU A 477 -32.94 -8.16 -7.33
CA LEU A 477 -32.77 -6.72 -7.55
C LEU A 477 -34.10 -5.96 -7.44
N GLN A 478 -35.18 -6.51 -8.00
CA GLN A 478 -36.50 -5.90 -7.92
C GLN A 478 -37.04 -5.89 -6.49
N LYS A 479 -36.83 -6.97 -5.73
CA LYS A 479 -37.25 -7.10 -4.33
C LYS A 479 -36.45 -6.19 -3.41
N ASP A 480 -35.13 -6.20 -3.53
CA ASP A 480 -34.22 -5.57 -2.58
C ASP A 480 -34.07 -4.06 -2.87
N TRP A 481 -34.14 -3.65 -4.14
CA TRP A 481 -33.83 -2.28 -4.56
C TRP A 481 -34.84 -1.65 -5.52
N GLY A 482 -35.82 -2.41 -6.04
CA GLY A 482 -36.70 -1.93 -7.10
C GLY A 482 -35.99 -1.70 -8.44
N PHE A 483 -34.85 -2.35 -8.66
CA PHE A 483 -34.04 -2.20 -9.88
C PHE A 483 -34.26 -3.35 -10.87
N SER A 484 -34.29 -3.00 -12.16
CA SER A 484 -34.21 -3.99 -13.24
C SER A 484 -32.77 -4.46 -13.46
N LEU A 485 -32.60 -5.64 -14.07
CA LEU A 485 -31.27 -6.14 -14.44
C LEU A 485 -30.53 -5.17 -15.38
N THR A 486 -31.27 -4.52 -16.30
CA THR A 486 -30.70 -3.53 -17.23
C THR A 486 -30.17 -2.31 -16.50
N ALA A 487 -30.94 -1.76 -15.55
CA ALA A 487 -30.51 -0.62 -14.75
C ALA A 487 -29.29 -0.98 -13.88
N PHE A 488 -29.27 -2.19 -13.30
CA PHE A 488 -28.15 -2.68 -12.53
C PHE A 488 -26.88 -2.87 -13.37
N ARG A 489 -26.99 -3.38 -14.60
CA ARG A 489 -25.85 -3.45 -15.54
C ARG A 489 -25.30 -2.08 -15.89
N GLN A 490 -26.17 -1.09 -16.08
CA GLN A 490 -25.75 0.29 -16.30
C GLN A 490 -25.04 0.87 -15.07
N PHE A 491 -25.55 0.59 -13.86
CA PHE A 491 -24.87 0.95 -12.62
C PHE A 491 -23.48 0.33 -12.51
N LEU A 492 -23.33 -0.97 -12.80
CA LEU A 492 -22.02 -1.64 -12.80
C LEU A 492 -21.05 -0.99 -13.79
N GLN A 493 -21.51 -0.70 -15.01
CA GLN A 493 -20.72 -0.01 -16.03
C GLN A 493 -20.27 1.39 -15.54
N CYS A 494 -21.17 2.20 -15.00
CA CYS A 494 -20.84 3.52 -14.48
C CYS A 494 -19.89 3.44 -13.27
N ALA A 495 -20.13 2.53 -12.33
CA ALA A 495 -19.37 2.43 -11.10
C ALA A 495 -17.95 1.92 -11.32
N ILE A 496 -17.80 0.82 -12.06
CA ILE A 496 -16.51 0.15 -12.28
C ILE A 496 -15.70 0.90 -13.33
N ALA A 497 -16.24 1.09 -14.54
CA ALA A 497 -15.50 1.80 -15.59
C ALA A 497 -15.34 3.29 -15.29
N GLY A 498 -16.32 3.92 -14.64
CA GLY A 498 -16.22 5.32 -14.26
C GLY A 498 -15.15 5.59 -13.22
N ARG A 499 -14.97 4.70 -12.23
CA ARG A 499 -13.87 4.79 -11.27
C ARG A 499 -12.52 4.77 -11.98
N GLU A 500 -12.31 3.82 -12.89
CA GLU A 500 -11.04 3.71 -13.63
C GLU A 500 -10.80 4.89 -14.56
N TYR A 501 -11.84 5.29 -15.32
CA TYR A 501 -11.76 6.43 -16.22
C TYR A 501 -11.45 7.72 -15.48
N SER A 502 -12.13 7.96 -14.35
CA SER A 502 -11.88 9.15 -13.54
C SER A 502 -10.47 9.14 -12.93
N LYS A 503 -9.94 7.98 -12.52
CA LYS A 503 -8.54 7.85 -12.07
C LYS A 503 -7.57 8.18 -13.20
N PHE A 504 -7.84 7.70 -14.41
CA PHE A 504 -7.05 8.02 -15.61
C PHE A 504 -7.10 9.51 -16.00
N ILE A 505 -8.25 10.17 -15.87
CA ILE A 505 -8.32 11.63 -16.07
C ILE A 505 -7.52 12.35 -14.98
N PHE A 506 -7.60 11.90 -13.73
CA PHE A 506 -6.81 12.45 -12.63
C PHE A 506 -5.30 12.38 -12.88
N THR A 507 -4.78 11.27 -13.44
CA THR A 507 -3.34 11.16 -13.76
C THR A 507 -2.87 12.18 -14.79
N ARG A 508 -3.74 12.66 -15.70
CA ARG A 508 -3.41 13.75 -16.64
C ARG A 508 -3.09 15.06 -15.92
N TYR A 509 -3.86 15.39 -14.88
CA TYR A 509 -3.64 16.59 -14.08
C TYR A 509 -2.32 16.49 -13.32
N ILE A 510 -2.08 15.37 -12.63
CA ILE A 510 -0.84 15.16 -11.88
C ILE A 510 0.37 15.26 -12.80
N SER A 511 0.36 14.54 -13.92
CA SER A 511 1.47 14.58 -14.88
C SER A 511 1.77 16.01 -15.33
N LEU A 512 0.75 16.80 -15.68
CA LEU A 512 0.98 18.17 -16.14
C LEU A 512 1.46 19.09 -15.00
N ILE A 513 0.99 18.91 -13.77
CA ILE A 513 1.50 19.63 -12.60
C ILE A 513 3.00 19.35 -12.41
N LEU A 514 3.40 18.08 -12.46
CA LEU A 514 4.80 17.66 -12.32
C LEU A 514 5.66 18.22 -13.47
N ASP A 515 5.19 18.15 -14.72
CA ASP A 515 5.90 18.68 -15.88
C ASP A 515 6.14 20.20 -15.75
N LEU A 516 5.15 20.95 -15.25
CA LEU A 516 5.28 22.39 -15.01
C LEU A 516 6.24 22.69 -13.85
N ILE A 517 6.25 21.88 -12.78
CA ILE A 517 7.21 22.00 -11.68
C ILE A 517 8.64 21.78 -12.19
N GLN A 518 8.87 20.73 -13.00
CA GLN A 518 10.17 20.49 -13.62
C GLN A 518 10.60 21.67 -14.49
N ALA A 519 9.69 22.23 -15.29
CA ALA A 519 9.98 23.42 -16.11
C ALA A 519 10.32 24.65 -15.26
N ILE A 520 9.63 24.86 -14.12
CA ILE A 520 9.96 25.94 -13.18
C ILE A 520 11.36 25.73 -12.59
N GLY A 521 11.65 24.54 -12.05
CA GLY A 521 12.94 24.25 -11.41
C GLY A 521 14.13 24.30 -12.37
N ALA A 522 13.95 23.81 -13.61
CA ALA A 522 14.98 23.86 -14.64
C ALA A 522 15.43 25.29 -14.97
N ARG A 523 14.52 26.29 -14.93
CA ARG A 523 14.87 27.71 -15.10
C ARG A 523 15.82 28.25 -14.03
N TYR A 524 15.85 27.62 -12.85
CA TYR A 524 16.71 27.99 -11.73
C TYR A 524 17.92 27.05 -11.53
N GLY A 525 18.00 25.97 -12.31
CA GLY A 525 19.08 24.99 -12.29
C GLY A 525 18.85 23.82 -11.35
N PHE A 526 17.61 23.53 -10.95
CA PHE A 526 17.26 22.39 -10.09
C PHE A 526 16.81 21.18 -10.91
N SER A 527 17.28 20.01 -10.51
CA SER A 527 16.92 18.70 -11.05
C SER A 527 15.58 18.18 -10.49
N PRO A 528 14.92 17.22 -11.16
CA PRO A 528 13.74 16.56 -10.60
C PRO A 528 14.00 15.91 -9.23
N GLN A 529 15.19 15.36 -9.01
CA GLN A 529 15.62 14.75 -7.74
C GLN A 529 15.73 15.78 -6.61
N GLU A 530 16.10 17.02 -6.91
CA GLU A 530 16.05 18.07 -5.89
C GLU A 530 14.60 18.53 -5.65
N LEU A 531 13.81 18.67 -6.71
CA LEU A 531 12.43 19.18 -6.63
C LEU A 531 11.46 18.23 -5.92
N GLU A 532 11.74 16.92 -5.84
CA GLU A 532 10.87 15.99 -5.11
C GLU A 532 10.80 16.30 -3.61
N HIS A 533 11.82 16.96 -3.07
CA HIS A 533 11.89 17.42 -1.68
C HIS A 533 11.13 18.74 -1.42
N VAL A 534 10.51 19.34 -2.44
CA VAL A 534 9.77 20.61 -2.28
C VAL A 534 8.26 20.36 -2.19
N PRO A 535 7.58 20.73 -1.09
CA PRO A 535 6.13 20.56 -0.98
C PRO A 535 5.36 21.45 -1.97
N ILE A 536 4.21 20.96 -2.43
CA ILE A 536 3.37 21.63 -3.44
C ILE A 536 2.93 23.04 -3.04
N THR A 537 2.83 23.29 -1.73
CA THR A 537 2.43 24.58 -1.16
C THR A 537 3.36 25.71 -1.59
N VAL A 538 4.66 25.44 -1.77
CA VAL A 538 5.63 26.43 -2.26
C VAL A 538 5.26 26.88 -3.67
N PHE A 539 4.88 25.95 -4.55
CA PHE A 539 4.46 26.26 -5.92
C PHE A 539 3.10 26.98 -5.98
N GLN A 540 2.18 26.67 -5.06
CA GLN A 540 0.89 27.37 -4.94
C GLN A 540 1.05 28.83 -4.50
N GLN A 541 2.01 29.10 -3.61
CA GLN A 541 2.30 30.45 -3.10
C GLN A 541 2.89 31.37 -4.19
N LEU A 542 3.45 30.83 -5.28
CA LEU A 542 4.00 31.62 -6.38
C LEU A 542 2.95 32.51 -7.06
N ARG A 543 1.67 32.10 -7.04
CA ARG A 543 0.56 32.90 -7.55
C ARG A 543 0.35 34.19 -6.73
N GLY A 544 0.76 34.21 -5.47
CA GLY A 544 0.64 35.34 -4.55
C GLY A 544 1.63 36.48 -4.80
N GLY A 545 2.48 36.40 -5.83
CA GLY A 545 3.40 37.48 -6.20
C GLY A 545 4.72 37.47 -5.42
N ILE A 546 5.41 36.32 -5.37
CA ILE A 546 6.83 36.30 -4.96
C ILE A 546 7.64 37.03 -6.04
N ASP A 547 7.63 38.36 -5.98
CA ASP A 547 8.29 39.28 -6.89
C ASP A 547 9.79 39.33 -6.61
N ALA A 548 10.52 38.31 -7.07
CA ALA A 548 11.90 38.41 -7.57
C ALA A 548 12.45 37.02 -7.89
N SER A 549 13.01 36.86 -9.10
CA SER A 549 13.71 35.65 -9.55
C SER A 549 14.81 35.18 -8.58
N LYS A 550 15.46 36.10 -7.83
CA LYS A 550 16.48 35.73 -6.82
C LYS A 550 15.86 35.17 -5.54
N THR A 551 14.72 35.71 -5.10
CA THR A 551 14.01 35.26 -3.90
C THR A 551 13.44 33.86 -4.09
N LEU A 552 12.90 33.54 -5.27
CA LEU A 552 12.37 32.21 -5.56
C LEU A 552 13.48 31.14 -5.57
N LYS A 553 14.63 31.42 -6.21
CA LYS A 553 15.74 30.47 -6.22
C LYS A 553 16.25 30.18 -4.79
N ALA A 554 16.40 31.22 -3.97
CA ALA A 554 16.81 31.06 -2.57
C ALA A 554 15.77 30.26 -1.76
N LEU A 555 14.48 30.56 -1.93
CA LEU A 555 13.40 29.81 -1.28
C LEU A 555 13.41 28.33 -1.67
N LEU A 556 13.54 28.03 -2.97
CA LEU A 556 13.63 26.65 -3.45
C LEU A 556 14.85 25.96 -2.87
N GLN A 557 16.03 26.59 -2.91
CA GLN A 557 17.27 26.03 -2.34
C GLN A 557 17.10 25.63 -0.88
N THR A 558 16.64 26.56 -0.03
CA THR A 558 16.43 26.30 1.40
C THR A 558 15.38 25.22 1.63
N THR A 559 14.33 25.17 0.80
CA THR A 559 13.29 24.15 0.94
C THR A 559 13.79 22.76 0.51
N ILE A 560 14.61 22.68 -0.53
CA ILE A 560 15.25 21.45 -0.99
C ILE A 560 16.16 20.89 0.10
N GLU A 561 17.02 21.73 0.68
CA GLU A 561 17.94 21.34 1.76
C GLU A 561 17.17 20.80 2.98
N GLN A 562 16.14 21.53 3.43
CA GLN A 562 15.32 21.08 4.55
C GLN A 562 14.54 19.80 4.22
N GLY A 563 13.91 19.72 3.05
CA GLY A 563 13.12 18.57 2.64
C GLY A 563 13.95 17.30 2.41
N ALA A 564 15.21 17.44 1.97
CA ALA A 564 16.15 16.34 1.86
C ALA A 564 16.56 15.83 3.24
N LEU A 565 16.82 16.72 4.20
CA LEU A 565 17.11 16.36 5.58
C LEU A 565 15.92 15.66 6.25
N ASP A 566 14.71 16.21 6.11
CA ASP A 566 13.47 15.60 6.61
C ASP A 566 13.25 14.19 6.02
N TYR A 567 13.58 14.02 4.73
CA TYR A 567 13.51 12.72 4.08
C TYR A 567 14.54 11.73 4.64
N CYS A 568 15.77 12.16 4.93
CA CYS A 568 16.77 11.32 5.59
C CYS A 568 16.30 10.83 6.98
N PHE A 569 15.65 11.69 7.77
CA PHE A 569 15.00 11.27 9.04
C PHE A 569 13.94 10.19 8.81
N ALA A 570 13.04 10.41 7.85
CA ALA A 570 11.97 9.46 7.52
C ALA A 570 12.52 8.10 7.05
N GLN A 571 13.63 8.10 6.29
CA GLN A 571 14.32 6.89 5.85
C GLN A 571 14.92 6.10 7.01
N ALA A 572 15.56 6.79 7.95
CA ALA A 572 16.24 6.17 9.08
C ALA A 572 15.27 5.59 10.14
N ILE A 573 14.12 6.23 10.33
CA ILE A 573 13.12 5.81 11.31
C ILE A 573 12.22 4.70 10.76
N GLU A 574 12.01 3.66 11.57
CA GLU A 574 11.05 2.59 11.30
C GLU A 574 9.85 2.68 12.24
N LEU A 575 8.65 2.53 11.70
CA LEU A 575 7.38 2.56 12.42
C LEU A 575 6.48 1.40 11.95
N PRO A 576 5.63 0.83 12.82
CA PRO A 576 4.76 -0.28 12.43
C PRO A 576 3.64 0.20 11.50
N PRO A 577 3.08 -0.68 10.64
CA PRO A 577 2.01 -0.31 9.71
C PRO A 577 0.68 0.02 10.41
N LEU A 578 0.55 -0.28 11.71
CA LEU A 578 -0.55 0.13 12.57
C LEU A 578 0.01 0.56 13.95
N ILE A 579 -0.14 1.83 14.30
CA ILE A 579 0.22 2.40 15.59
C ILE A 579 -1.04 2.44 16.47
N THR A 580 -1.01 1.69 17.56
CA THR A 580 -2.15 1.49 18.47
C THR A 580 -1.93 2.07 19.86
N ASN A 581 -0.68 2.33 20.21
CA ASN A 581 -0.25 2.86 21.50
C ASN A 581 1.08 3.62 21.36
N LYS A 582 1.45 4.40 22.38
CA LYS A 582 2.68 5.20 22.37
C LYS A 582 3.97 4.37 22.33
N SER A 583 3.98 3.17 22.93
CA SER A 583 5.18 2.33 22.92
C SER A 583 5.53 1.80 21.53
N ASP A 584 4.56 1.75 20.61
CA ASP A 584 4.76 1.30 19.23
C ASP A 584 5.77 2.17 18.45
N PHE A 585 6.06 3.41 18.89
CA PHE A 585 7.11 4.26 18.31
C PHE A 585 8.53 3.79 18.63
N TYR A 586 8.68 3.05 19.73
CA TYR A 586 9.98 2.62 20.24
C TYR A 586 10.15 1.11 20.14
N ALA A 587 9.08 0.34 20.16
CA ALA A 587 9.14 -1.10 20.10
C ALA A 587 7.90 -1.70 19.48
N PHE A 588 8.07 -2.60 18.52
CA PHE A 588 6.95 -3.22 17.82
C PHE A 588 7.35 -4.54 17.16
N PHE A 589 6.35 -5.39 16.94
CA PHE A 589 6.48 -6.53 16.06
C PHE A 589 6.09 -6.14 14.64
N VAL A 590 6.83 -6.64 13.65
CA VAL A 590 6.39 -6.57 12.25
C VAL A 590 5.20 -7.52 12.09
N PRO A 591 4.00 -7.03 11.74
CA PRO A 591 2.83 -7.88 11.66
C PRO A 591 2.92 -8.81 10.44
N LYS A 592 2.44 -10.04 10.60
CA LYS A 592 2.27 -10.97 9.48
C LYS A 592 1.19 -10.41 8.55
N THR A 593 1.58 -9.98 7.36
CA THR A 593 0.62 -9.53 6.33
C THR A 593 0.00 -10.75 5.65
N LEU A 594 -1.32 -10.72 5.43
CA LEU A 594 -2.02 -11.74 4.65
C LEU A 594 -2.16 -11.25 3.20
N PRO A 595 -1.42 -11.84 2.24
CA PRO A 595 -1.54 -11.47 0.84
C PRO A 595 -2.97 -11.59 0.32
N ASN A 596 -3.39 -10.64 -0.50
CA ASN A 596 -4.62 -10.74 -1.27
C ASN A 596 -4.34 -11.49 -2.58
N PHE A 597 -4.69 -12.78 -2.62
CA PHE A 597 -4.55 -13.60 -3.84
C PHE A 597 -5.69 -13.33 -4.83
N ILE A 598 -5.33 -13.08 -6.08
CA ILE A 598 -6.26 -12.74 -7.17
C ILE A 598 -6.29 -13.87 -8.20
N GLY A 599 -7.50 -14.32 -8.52
CA GLY A 599 -7.73 -15.43 -9.44
C GLY A 599 -7.64 -16.81 -8.75
N ASN A 600 -7.71 -17.87 -9.56
CA ASN A 600 -7.67 -19.28 -9.13
C ASN A 600 -6.56 -20.07 -9.84
N GLN A 601 -5.62 -19.36 -10.46
CA GLN A 601 -4.54 -19.93 -11.24
C GLN A 601 -3.27 -20.08 -10.40
N LYS A 602 -2.33 -20.87 -10.93
CA LYS A 602 -0.98 -21.03 -10.38
C LYS A 602 0.06 -20.65 -11.42
N ALA A 603 1.15 -20.05 -10.98
CA ALA A 603 2.32 -19.72 -11.78
C ALA A 603 3.59 -20.10 -11.01
N GLU A 604 4.52 -20.73 -11.71
CA GLU A 604 5.88 -20.96 -11.22
C GLU A 604 6.82 -20.47 -12.29
N ALA A 605 7.53 -19.38 -12.02
CA ALA A 605 8.31 -18.69 -13.03
C ALA A 605 9.41 -17.83 -12.40
N PRO A 606 10.44 -17.47 -13.19
CA PRO A 606 11.50 -16.61 -12.70
C PRO A 606 10.95 -15.27 -12.21
N LEU A 607 11.52 -14.72 -11.14
CA LEU A 607 11.09 -13.44 -10.60
C LEU A 607 11.91 -12.30 -11.20
N VAL A 608 11.25 -11.19 -11.53
CA VAL A 608 11.92 -9.91 -11.83
C VAL A 608 11.35 -8.83 -10.92
N TYR A 609 12.24 -8.20 -10.14
CA TYR A 609 11.92 -7.00 -9.39
C TYR A 609 12.08 -5.77 -10.29
N LEU A 610 11.00 -4.98 -10.42
CA LEU A 610 10.99 -3.72 -11.15
C LEU A 610 10.86 -2.54 -10.19
N LYS A 611 11.81 -1.61 -10.26
CA LYS A 611 11.74 -0.30 -9.62
C LYS A 611 11.10 0.72 -10.56
N ASN A 612 10.54 1.80 -10.00
CA ASN A 612 9.92 2.90 -10.76
C ASN A 612 10.86 3.50 -11.83
N SER A 613 12.16 3.54 -11.55
CA SER A 613 13.19 4.14 -12.42
C SER A 613 13.92 3.15 -13.33
N ASP A 614 13.59 1.86 -13.30
CA ASP A 614 14.34 0.85 -14.05
C ASP A 614 14.14 1.00 -15.56
N GLN A 615 15.26 1.08 -16.29
CA GLN A 615 15.32 1.02 -17.75
C GLN A 615 15.46 -0.42 -18.26
N MET A 616 14.84 -1.40 -17.60
CA MET A 616 14.88 -2.79 -18.09
C MET A 616 14.15 -2.91 -19.42
N ASP A 617 14.73 -3.70 -20.34
CA ASP A 617 14.06 -4.14 -21.55
C ASP A 617 12.86 -5.00 -21.17
N GLY A 618 11.66 -4.56 -21.52
CA GLY A 618 10.46 -5.27 -21.15
C GLY A 618 10.34 -6.66 -21.80
N ALA A 619 11.07 -6.96 -22.89
CA ALA A 619 11.15 -8.32 -23.42
C ALA A 619 11.66 -9.33 -22.37
N ALA A 620 12.43 -8.85 -21.39
CA ALA A 620 12.90 -9.65 -20.26
C ALA A 620 11.81 -9.98 -19.23
N LEU A 621 10.58 -9.47 -19.36
CA LEU A 621 9.45 -9.74 -18.45
C LEU A 621 8.60 -10.94 -18.87
N ARG A 622 8.71 -11.35 -20.13
CA ARG A 622 7.89 -12.44 -20.68
C ARG A 622 8.06 -13.73 -19.87
N ASP A 623 6.95 -14.39 -19.57
CA ASP A 623 6.88 -15.65 -18.84
C ASP A 623 7.51 -15.59 -17.43
N LYS A 624 7.64 -14.38 -16.86
CA LYS A 624 8.18 -14.14 -15.51
C LYS A 624 7.12 -13.64 -14.55
N ILE A 625 7.33 -13.89 -13.25
CA ILE A 625 6.55 -13.24 -12.20
C ILE A 625 7.20 -11.88 -11.94
N VAL A 626 6.39 -10.82 -12.01
CA VAL A 626 6.87 -9.46 -11.80
C VAL A 626 6.60 -9.04 -10.35
N LEU A 627 7.63 -8.54 -9.67
CA LEU A 627 7.58 -7.97 -8.34
C LEU A 627 7.65 -6.43 -8.45
N ILE A 628 6.61 -5.72 -7.98
CA ILE A 628 6.57 -4.25 -7.92
C ILE A 628 6.19 -3.78 -6.52
N GLU A 629 6.60 -2.58 -6.13
CA GLU A 629 6.29 -2.08 -4.79
C GLU A 629 4.82 -1.66 -4.65
N LYS A 630 4.30 -0.92 -5.64
CA LYS A 630 2.99 -0.25 -5.56
C LYS A 630 2.10 -0.58 -6.76
N ALA A 631 0.79 -0.56 -6.55
CA ALA A 631 -0.23 -0.91 -7.53
C ALA A 631 -0.85 0.34 -8.20
N ASP A 632 -0.09 1.04 -9.05
CA ASP A 632 -0.56 2.27 -9.72
C ASP A 632 -0.72 2.15 -11.25
N PRO A 633 -1.56 3.00 -11.91
CA PRO A 633 -1.84 2.89 -13.35
C PRO A 633 -0.62 3.05 -14.26
N GLY A 634 0.47 3.65 -13.75
CA GLY A 634 1.74 3.77 -14.43
C GLY A 634 2.46 2.44 -14.69
N PHE A 635 1.99 1.34 -14.10
CA PHE A 635 2.50 0.00 -14.35
C PHE A 635 1.66 -0.81 -15.34
N ASP A 636 0.55 -0.27 -15.87
CA ASP A 636 -0.34 -1.00 -16.80
C ASP A 636 0.40 -1.60 -18.01
N TRP A 637 1.52 -0.98 -18.41
CA TRP A 637 2.37 -1.45 -19.51
C TRP A 637 2.93 -2.87 -19.28
N ILE A 638 3.16 -3.31 -18.03
CA ILE A 638 3.74 -4.65 -17.76
C ILE A 638 2.82 -5.76 -18.23
N LEU A 639 1.50 -5.51 -18.24
CA LEU A 639 0.49 -6.48 -18.67
C LEU A 639 0.55 -6.75 -20.18
N ASN A 640 1.21 -5.89 -20.96
CA ASN A 640 1.41 -6.10 -22.39
C ASN A 640 2.50 -7.15 -22.70
N TYR A 641 3.33 -7.51 -21.70
CA TYR A 641 4.52 -8.36 -21.90
C TYR A 641 4.32 -9.86 -21.66
N ALA A 642 3.08 -10.34 -21.52
CA ALA A 642 2.79 -11.76 -21.26
C ALA A 642 3.51 -12.29 -20.00
N ILE A 643 3.37 -11.57 -18.89
CA ILE A 643 3.97 -11.97 -17.62
C ILE A 643 3.24 -13.20 -17.07
N ALA A 644 3.94 -14.06 -16.32
CA ALA A 644 3.39 -15.28 -15.73
C ALA A 644 2.60 -15.02 -14.44
N GLY A 645 2.89 -13.93 -13.73
CA GLY A 645 2.18 -13.53 -12.52
C GLY A 645 2.62 -12.15 -12.01
N LEU A 646 1.89 -11.61 -11.03
CA LEU A 646 2.20 -10.31 -10.42
C LEU A 646 2.24 -10.40 -8.89
N ILE A 647 3.23 -9.76 -8.27
CA ILE A 647 3.36 -9.65 -6.82
C ILE A 647 3.56 -8.18 -6.45
N THR A 648 2.82 -7.69 -5.45
CA THR A 648 2.99 -6.32 -4.94
C THR A 648 3.26 -6.27 -3.44
N ALA A 649 4.16 -5.38 -2.99
CA ALA A 649 4.40 -5.16 -1.56
C ALA A 649 3.14 -4.66 -0.85
N TYR A 650 2.48 -3.68 -1.47
CA TYR A 650 1.28 -3.02 -0.97
C TYR A 650 0.10 -3.15 -1.93
N GLY A 651 -1.10 -3.10 -1.37
CA GLY A 651 -2.34 -3.02 -2.11
C GLY A 651 -3.46 -3.84 -1.45
N GLY A 652 -4.68 -3.34 -1.57
CA GLY A 652 -5.87 -4.07 -1.13
C GLY A 652 -6.44 -5.01 -2.21
N PRO A 653 -7.47 -5.82 -1.87
CA PRO A 653 -8.15 -6.71 -2.81
C PRO A 653 -8.92 -5.97 -3.93
N ASN A 654 -9.16 -4.66 -3.77
CA ASN A 654 -9.80 -3.79 -4.78
C ASN A 654 -8.85 -2.69 -5.31
N SER A 655 -7.55 -2.86 -5.12
CA SER A 655 -6.52 -2.00 -5.72
C SER A 655 -6.56 -2.08 -7.24
N HIS A 656 -5.90 -1.13 -7.92
CA HIS A 656 -5.88 -1.06 -9.38
C HIS A 656 -5.32 -2.35 -9.98
N MET A 657 -4.14 -2.79 -9.54
CA MET A 657 -3.51 -4.01 -10.07
C MET A 657 -4.24 -5.29 -9.67
N ALA A 658 -4.98 -5.32 -8.56
CA ALA A 658 -5.84 -6.46 -8.23
C ALA A 658 -6.95 -6.62 -9.28
N ILE A 659 -7.63 -5.53 -9.63
CA ILE A 659 -8.68 -5.53 -10.65
C ILE A 659 -8.10 -5.91 -12.01
N ARG A 660 -6.98 -5.28 -12.41
CA ARG A 660 -6.33 -5.55 -13.70
C ARG A 660 -5.85 -7.00 -13.82
N SER A 661 -5.29 -7.56 -12.76
CA SER A 661 -4.88 -8.96 -12.75
C SER A 661 -6.08 -9.90 -12.91
N ALA A 662 -7.21 -9.60 -12.28
CA ALA A 662 -8.44 -10.37 -12.47
C ALA A 662 -8.96 -10.29 -13.92
N GLU A 663 -9.00 -9.08 -14.50
CA GLU A 663 -9.44 -8.84 -15.89
C GLU A 663 -8.54 -9.56 -16.90
N CYS A 664 -7.23 -9.53 -16.70
CA CYS A 664 -6.24 -10.21 -17.55
C CYS A 664 -6.10 -11.70 -17.23
N HIS A 665 -6.83 -12.22 -16.25
CA HIS A 665 -6.72 -13.60 -15.76
C HIS A 665 -5.28 -13.96 -15.37
N LEU A 666 -4.56 -13.00 -14.80
CA LEU A 666 -3.19 -13.14 -14.34
C LEU A 666 -3.19 -13.53 -12.85
N PRO A 667 -2.53 -14.63 -12.43
CA PRO A 667 -2.40 -14.93 -11.02
C PRO A 667 -1.60 -13.82 -10.34
N ALA A 668 -2.14 -13.28 -9.24
CA ALA A 668 -1.46 -12.23 -8.49
C ALA A 668 -1.54 -12.40 -6.97
N ALA A 669 -0.50 -11.96 -6.26
CA ALA A 669 -0.48 -11.78 -4.80
C ALA A 669 -0.25 -10.30 -4.48
N ILE A 670 -1.28 -9.64 -3.98
CA ILE A 670 -1.30 -8.19 -3.79
C ILE A 670 -1.21 -7.86 -2.30
N GLY A 671 -0.32 -6.95 -1.91
CA GLY A 671 -0.16 -6.56 -0.52
C GLY A 671 0.50 -7.64 0.33
N ILE A 672 1.65 -8.17 -0.13
CA ILE A 672 2.35 -9.26 0.57
C ILE A 672 3.09 -8.83 1.84
N GLY A 673 3.21 -7.52 2.07
CA GLY A 673 3.96 -6.94 3.19
C GLY A 673 5.46 -6.79 2.90
N GLU A 674 6.11 -5.85 3.60
CA GLU A 674 7.53 -5.52 3.39
C GLU A 674 8.47 -6.72 3.60
N ALA A 675 8.27 -7.50 4.67
CA ALA A 675 9.14 -8.62 5.01
C ALA A 675 9.18 -9.69 3.91
N LEU A 676 8.00 -10.10 3.40
CA LEU A 676 7.93 -11.07 2.31
C LEU A 676 8.40 -10.45 0.98
N PHE A 677 8.13 -9.16 0.76
CA PHE A 677 8.60 -8.45 -0.42
C PHE A 677 10.14 -8.39 -0.49
N ASP A 678 10.79 -8.02 0.61
CA ASP A 678 12.24 -7.91 0.70
C ASP A 678 12.94 -9.26 0.58
N SER A 679 12.36 -10.33 1.14
CA SER A 679 12.89 -11.68 0.96
C SER A 679 12.79 -12.14 -0.51
N LEU A 680 11.73 -11.75 -1.21
CA LEU A 680 11.52 -12.06 -2.63
C LEU A 680 12.39 -11.23 -3.58
N LYS A 681 12.85 -10.03 -3.22
CA LYS A 681 13.72 -9.20 -4.10
C LYS A 681 14.95 -9.94 -4.62
N THR A 682 15.46 -10.91 -3.86
CA THR A 682 16.63 -11.72 -4.20
C THR A 682 16.29 -13.10 -4.76
N ALA A 683 15.00 -13.45 -4.84
CA ALA A 683 14.55 -14.71 -5.37
C ALA A 683 14.75 -14.77 -6.90
N GLN A 684 15.24 -15.91 -7.37
CA GLN A 684 15.34 -16.26 -8.78
C GLN A 684 14.07 -16.93 -9.28
N LEU A 685 13.41 -17.75 -8.45
CA LEU A 685 12.24 -18.53 -8.82
C LEU A 685 11.18 -18.48 -7.72
N VAL A 686 9.93 -18.20 -8.12
CA VAL A 686 8.80 -18.07 -7.20
C VAL A 686 7.64 -18.94 -7.67
N HIS A 687 6.96 -19.55 -6.70
CA HIS A 687 5.70 -20.26 -6.88
C HIS A 687 4.55 -19.44 -6.29
N LEU A 688 3.58 -19.11 -7.12
CA LEU A 688 2.37 -18.38 -6.79
C LEU A 688 1.15 -19.27 -7.08
N ASP A 689 0.41 -19.67 -6.06
CA ASP A 689 -0.83 -20.42 -6.17
C ASP A 689 -1.97 -19.64 -5.52
N CYS A 690 -2.77 -18.99 -6.36
CA CYS A 690 -3.87 -18.16 -5.90
C CYS A 690 -5.07 -18.98 -5.42
N ALA A 691 -5.21 -20.25 -5.84
CA ALA A 691 -6.31 -21.11 -5.37
C ALA A 691 -6.06 -21.62 -3.94
N ASN A 692 -4.80 -21.94 -3.63
CA ASN A 692 -4.38 -22.43 -2.32
C ASN A 692 -3.78 -21.35 -1.41
N HIS A 693 -3.90 -20.07 -1.80
CA HIS A 693 -3.35 -18.91 -1.08
C HIS A 693 -1.88 -19.10 -0.66
N THR A 694 -1.06 -19.61 -1.58
CA THR A 694 0.33 -19.97 -1.32
C THR A 694 1.27 -19.13 -2.17
N LEU A 695 2.24 -18.49 -1.53
CA LEU A 695 3.35 -17.80 -2.18
C LEU A 695 4.66 -18.32 -1.57
N LYS A 696 5.54 -18.88 -2.39
CA LYS A 696 6.80 -19.50 -1.94
C LYS A 696 7.98 -19.08 -2.80
N ARG A 697 9.08 -18.71 -2.13
CA ARG A 697 10.41 -18.67 -2.74
C ARG A 697 10.88 -20.10 -2.98
N ILE A 698 11.27 -20.43 -4.20
CA ILE A 698 11.89 -21.73 -4.51
C ILE A 698 13.40 -21.61 -4.56
N ARG A 699 13.92 -20.55 -5.19
CA ARG A 699 15.37 -20.31 -5.36
C ARG A 699 15.66 -18.84 -5.16
#